data_AF-A0A1M5RY15-F1
#
_entry.id   AF-A0A1M5RY15-F1
#
_cell.length_a   1.000
_cell.length_b   1.000
_cell.length_c   1.000
_cell.angle_alpha   90.00
_cell.angle_beta   90.00
_cell.angle_gamma   90.00
#
_symmetry.space_group_name_H-M   'P 1'
#
loop_
_entity.id
_entity.type
_entity.pdbx_description
1 polymer ?
#
loop_
_entity_poly.entity_id
_entity_poly.type
_entity_poly.pdbx_seq_one_letter_code
_entity_poly.pdbx_strand_id
1 'polypeptide(L)'
;MTYNDLALAEEECKLEAALAESRNLLIEAPTGSGKSLFIPYFLSKHCKGRVVVLQPRRIAALSLAQFSAKLHNEPCGKTVGYQFRQDSCKSTGTRILFQTYGNFLQELLHGKCDAEWIVFDEYHERKADMDLLFAYFRNTERPRIAVMSAALNRSELEAVLGVKCLTLGHPLYPVQIINQTPATGNSLVSGVGLDAEVVRALKTLYRNNIWQTTLVFLPGKAEIARCHSAAAEALGSNCAEFLELYGGQDRETQDRIFEVTERPRVIFTTNIAETSITVPNVTGVVDSGIERVSIYDDSEKVSVLRTLPISMQNAIQRSGRSGRTQNGCAIRLWSEESEKRMPRGIIPEVTQIEPSELLLQKAALELDERRKRTALSDLSLSAHGHQGGTIDESGSKISLPTAIPETREQAATKLLEGFGMLKDGAITELGLRAIRTPVSSIPLALLLATANGPQDLPDLLLAALAWIHSGTEYLQKTKYPQDVLTLAADTLSKTVSAPREVTFTLRQLREYRDTLAAHGRSEGDTSPAIRSLLCKQLLKAFPDRLATPSGNAYKLANQNVIRLQVSEPPYAILALSMLRTGTTKSELKVNLFAPIAQEMLAGKSAQARYELLWRSGQERFIGVEVSEAANADGSTTELSRKEILTQEAPPKVLEELKKLTVAAWKEKIEKENWSGRYLTEAVQTLLTKMRLAAKLYPEYGLPEFNDEDMEIIFDEFADGKFLLRDINEDRYRNIVEDYFGKSMLAWLGKTFPDHFILPNGKRARYSYQEVATDEMLGGQAVESAEGVLVEISARIEDFMQLRGEHKIADGKLKVRYDILAPNFRTIQKTWDLTGFWQNTYAEVRKELRGRYPKHPWPEKVI
;
A
#
# COMPACT_ATOMS: atom_id res chain seq x y z
N MET A 1 32.95 -18.01 28.30
CA MET A 1 32.46 -18.05 26.91
C MET A 1 33.24 -17.01 26.11
N THR A 2 33.89 -17.44 25.04
CA THR A 2 34.67 -16.64 24.08
C THR A 2 34.03 -16.75 22.70
N TYR A 3 34.49 -15.98 21.71
CA TYR A 3 34.01 -16.13 20.33
C TYR A 3 34.27 -17.52 19.73
N ASN A 4 35.30 -18.23 20.20
CA ASN A 4 35.62 -19.58 19.74
C ASN A 4 34.64 -20.64 20.26
N ASP A 5 33.84 -20.32 21.28
CA ASP A 5 32.83 -21.22 21.83
C ASP A 5 31.49 -21.14 21.04
N LEU A 6 31.40 -20.25 20.04
CA LEU A 6 30.23 -20.12 19.18
C LEU A 6 30.28 -21.16 18.05
N ALA A 7 29.14 -21.78 17.73
CA ALA A 7 29.07 -22.83 16.70
C ALA A 7 29.61 -22.40 15.32
N LEU A 8 29.54 -21.11 14.99
CA LEU A 8 30.07 -20.57 13.74
C LEU A 8 31.60 -20.44 13.70
N ALA A 9 32.29 -20.53 14.83
CA ALA A 9 33.75 -20.44 14.87
C ALA A 9 34.42 -21.59 14.11
N GLU A 10 33.80 -22.78 14.11
CA GLU A 10 34.28 -23.95 13.36
C GLU A 10 34.26 -23.74 11.84
N GLU A 11 33.48 -22.76 11.37
CA GLU A 11 33.26 -22.48 9.95
C GLU A 11 34.04 -21.25 9.44
N GLU A 12 35.00 -20.73 10.22
CA GLU A 12 35.80 -19.54 9.89
C GLU A 12 36.53 -19.68 8.54
N CYS A 13 37.06 -20.88 8.22
CA CYS A 13 37.73 -21.14 6.93
C CYS A 13 36.80 -20.92 5.72
N LYS A 14 35.50 -21.21 5.84
CA LYS A 14 34.53 -20.97 4.76
C LYS A 14 34.29 -19.48 4.55
N LEU A 15 34.29 -18.69 5.63
CA LEU A 15 34.16 -17.23 5.58
C LEU A 15 35.41 -16.58 4.95
N GLU A 16 36.61 -17.08 5.27
CA GLU A 16 37.86 -16.62 4.65
C GLU A 16 37.88 -16.87 3.14
N ALA A 17 37.49 -18.07 2.70
CA ALA A 17 37.39 -18.40 1.28
C ALA A 17 36.39 -17.48 0.55
N ALA A 18 35.22 -17.25 1.13
CA ALA A 18 34.20 -16.37 0.56
C ALA A 18 34.68 -14.91 0.46
N LEU A 19 35.37 -14.40 1.48
CA LEU A 19 35.96 -13.05 1.45
C LEU A 19 37.05 -12.88 0.39
N ALA A 20 37.75 -13.95 0.02
CA ALA A 20 38.76 -13.94 -1.03
C ALA A 20 38.13 -13.96 -2.43
N GLU A 21 36.98 -14.60 -2.60
CA GLU A 21 36.28 -14.75 -3.89
C GLU A 21 35.40 -13.54 -4.24
N SER A 22 34.68 -13.01 -3.25
CA SER A 22 33.71 -11.94 -3.49
C SER A 22 33.83 -10.78 -2.51
N ARG A 23 33.45 -9.60 -2.99
CA ARG A 23 33.45 -8.39 -2.16
C ARG A 23 32.31 -8.40 -1.13
N ASN A 24 31.14 -8.91 -1.53
CA ASN A 24 29.95 -8.98 -0.70
C ASN A 24 29.78 -10.40 -0.17
N LEU A 25 29.03 -10.55 0.93
CA LEU A 25 28.70 -11.84 1.52
C LEU A 25 27.18 -12.03 1.60
N LEU A 26 26.72 -13.23 1.27
CA LEU A 26 25.35 -13.67 1.50
C LEU A 26 25.40 -14.89 2.40
N ILE A 27 24.82 -14.82 3.59
CA ILE A 27 24.99 -15.82 4.63
C ILE A 27 23.62 -16.28 5.14
N GLU A 28 23.39 -17.59 5.07
CA GLU A 28 22.26 -18.25 5.71
C GLU A 28 22.77 -19.05 6.91
N ALA A 29 22.30 -18.72 8.10
CA ALA A 29 22.70 -19.40 9.33
C ALA A 29 21.54 -19.48 10.33
N PRO A 30 21.26 -20.66 10.94
CA PRO A 30 20.16 -20.82 11.89
C PRO A 30 20.23 -19.84 13.06
N THR A 31 19.08 -19.43 13.60
CA THR A 31 19.09 -18.58 14.79
C THR A 31 19.72 -19.30 15.98
N GLY A 32 20.51 -18.60 16.80
CA GLY A 32 21.23 -19.21 17.93
C GLY A 32 22.62 -19.77 17.59
N SER A 33 22.99 -19.87 16.30
CA SER A 33 24.34 -20.26 15.86
C SER A 33 25.45 -19.25 16.21
N GLY A 34 25.09 -18.06 16.69
CA GLY A 34 26.02 -16.97 16.99
C GLY A 34 26.28 -16.02 15.82
N LYS A 35 25.49 -16.07 14.74
CA LYS A 35 25.73 -15.30 13.50
C LYS A 35 25.94 -13.81 13.75
N SER A 36 25.05 -13.21 14.53
CA SER A 36 25.02 -11.77 14.84
C SER A 36 26.17 -11.31 15.73
N LEU A 37 26.98 -12.24 16.24
CA LEU A 37 28.14 -11.98 17.09
C LEU A 37 29.43 -12.35 16.36
N PHE A 38 29.54 -13.57 15.85
CA PHE A 38 30.78 -14.09 15.27
C PHE A 38 31.13 -13.41 13.93
N ILE A 39 30.16 -13.22 13.03
CA ILE A 39 30.44 -12.64 11.71
C ILE A 39 30.92 -11.18 11.81
N PRO A 40 30.27 -10.28 12.58
CA PRO A 40 30.81 -8.94 12.78
C PRO A 40 32.21 -8.92 13.41
N TYR A 41 32.46 -9.82 14.36
CA TYR A 41 33.76 -9.99 14.98
C TYR A 41 34.83 -10.40 13.96
N PHE A 42 34.55 -11.44 13.16
CA PHE A 42 35.40 -11.89 12.07
C PHE A 42 35.70 -10.75 11.10
N LEU A 43 34.67 -10.10 10.55
CA LEU A 43 34.84 -8.98 9.61
C LEU A 43 35.68 -7.84 10.19
N SER A 44 35.56 -7.56 11.49
CA SER A 44 36.32 -6.50 12.16
C SER A 44 37.83 -6.75 12.19
N LYS A 45 38.27 -8.02 12.14
CA LYS A 45 39.69 -8.42 12.01
C LYS A 45 40.21 -8.24 10.58
N HIS A 46 39.33 -8.34 9.59
CA HIS A 46 39.67 -8.29 8.16
C HIS A 46 39.46 -6.90 7.53
N CYS A 47 39.19 -5.87 8.32
CA CYS A 47 39.02 -4.49 7.85
C CYS A 47 39.81 -3.50 8.73
N LYS A 48 40.07 -2.28 8.24
CA LYS A 48 40.74 -1.21 9.02
C LYS A 48 39.77 -0.15 9.54
N GLY A 49 38.61 -0.04 8.92
CA GLY A 49 37.49 0.81 9.33
C GLY A 49 36.50 0.06 10.21
N ARG A 50 35.30 0.59 10.29
CA ARG A 50 34.24 0.09 11.18
C ARG A 50 33.31 -0.90 10.48
N VAL A 51 32.88 -1.92 11.21
CA VAL A 51 31.78 -2.81 10.84
C VAL A 51 30.51 -2.28 11.50
N VAL A 52 29.54 -1.86 10.69
CA VAL A 52 28.22 -1.42 11.16
C VAL A 52 27.24 -2.56 10.99
N VAL A 53 26.64 -3.01 12.09
CA VAL A 53 25.66 -4.10 12.12
C VAL A 53 24.28 -3.51 12.29
N LEU A 54 23.47 -3.62 11.23
CA LEU A 54 22.12 -3.08 11.19
C LEU A 54 21.14 -4.08 11.80
N GLN A 55 20.28 -3.58 12.69
CA GLN A 55 19.29 -4.36 13.43
C GLN A 55 17.90 -3.73 13.29
N PRO A 56 16.82 -4.53 13.27
CA PRO A 56 15.46 -4.01 13.15
C PRO A 56 14.98 -3.28 14.40
N ARG A 57 15.55 -3.59 15.57
CA ARG A 57 15.01 -3.16 16.87
C ARG A 57 16.10 -2.66 17.80
N ARG A 58 15.77 -1.63 18.60
CA ARG A 58 16.68 -1.03 19.59
C ARG A 58 17.16 -2.06 20.63
N ILE A 59 16.26 -2.89 21.13
CA ILE A 59 16.57 -3.91 22.14
C ILE A 59 17.54 -4.95 21.58
N ALA A 60 17.40 -5.33 20.31
CA ALA A 60 18.31 -6.24 19.61
C ALA A 60 19.72 -5.65 19.55
N ALA A 61 19.83 -4.42 19.04
CA ALA A 61 21.10 -3.71 18.90
C ALA A 61 21.81 -3.53 20.26
N LEU A 62 21.07 -3.15 21.30
CA LEU A 62 21.60 -2.97 22.65
C LEU A 62 22.10 -4.30 23.24
N SER A 63 21.25 -5.35 23.22
CA SER A 63 21.57 -6.65 23.80
C SER A 63 22.77 -7.29 23.10
N LEU A 64 22.81 -7.26 21.76
CA LEU A 64 23.93 -7.77 20.98
C LEU A 64 25.22 -7.00 21.24
N ALA A 65 25.17 -5.67 21.33
CA ALA A 65 26.35 -4.86 21.64
C ALA A 65 26.90 -5.16 23.04
N GLN A 66 26.04 -5.30 24.04
CA GLN A 66 26.44 -5.64 25.41
C GLN A 66 27.03 -7.04 25.49
N PHE A 67 26.41 -8.02 24.84
CA PHE A 67 26.90 -9.39 24.82
C PHE A 67 28.21 -9.52 24.04
N SER A 68 28.32 -8.87 22.89
CA SER A 68 29.54 -8.82 22.09
C SER A 68 30.68 -8.14 22.87
N ALA A 69 30.44 -7.01 23.55
CA ALA A 69 31.43 -6.39 24.44
C ALA A 69 31.89 -7.32 25.58
N LYS A 70 30.95 -8.08 26.17
CA LYS A 70 31.26 -9.10 27.18
C LYS A 70 32.16 -10.21 26.63
N LEU A 71 31.94 -10.67 25.39
CA LEU A 71 32.83 -11.64 24.73
C LEU A 71 34.24 -11.09 24.46
N HIS A 72 34.38 -9.77 24.32
CA HIS A 72 35.67 -9.08 24.26
C HIS A 72 36.29 -8.78 25.64
N ASN A 73 35.64 -9.16 26.75
CA ASN A 73 36.05 -8.83 28.11
C ASN A 73 36.25 -7.32 28.36
N GLU A 74 35.41 -6.48 27.75
CA GLU A 74 35.46 -5.02 27.89
C GLU A 74 34.06 -4.42 28.13
N PRO A 75 33.97 -3.21 28.70
CA PRO A 75 32.71 -2.48 28.74
C PRO A 75 32.29 -2.04 27.32
N CYS A 76 30.98 -2.04 27.07
CA CYS A 76 30.41 -1.49 25.85
C CYS A 76 30.81 -0.01 25.67
N GLY A 77 31.08 0.41 24.44
CA GLY A 77 31.55 1.74 24.05
C GLY A 77 33.04 1.80 23.70
N LYS A 78 33.83 0.75 23.99
CA LYS A 78 35.23 0.60 23.56
C LYS A 78 35.29 0.02 22.15
N THR A 79 35.71 -1.24 21.97
CA THR A 79 35.82 -1.89 20.64
C THR A 79 34.45 -2.17 20.06
N VAL A 80 33.49 -2.52 20.90
CA VAL A 80 32.07 -2.74 20.53
C VAL A 80 31.19 -1.65 21.11
N GLY A 81 30.28 -1.11 20.29
CA GLY A 81 29.33 -0.08 20.71
C GLY A 81 27.95 -0.25 20.07
N TYR A 82 27.03 0.62 20.47
CA TYR A 82 25.70 0.73 19.85
C TYR A 82 25.32 2.18 19.57
N GLN A 83 24.40 2.36 18.63
CA GLN A 83 23.76 3.65 18.39
C GLN A 83 22.34 3.48 17.88
N PHE A 84 21.42 4.22 18.47
CA PHE A 84 20.07 4.41 17.94
C PHE A 84 19.57 5.79 18.36
N ARG A 85 18.39 6.20 17.88
CA ARG A 85 17.93 7.60 17.91
C ARG A 85 18.14 8.34 19.24
N GLN A 86 17.92 7.70 20.39
CA GLN A 86 17.89 8.36 21.72
C GLN A 86 19.05 8.00 22.65
N ASP A 87 19.93 7.09 22.22
CA ASP A 87 21.02 6.61 23.05
C ASP A 87 22.17 6.11 22.18
N SER A 88 23.38 6.34 22.64
CA SER A 88 24.59 5.94 21.94
C SER A 88 25.69 5.62 22.92
N CYS A 89 26.37 4.51 22.71
CA CYS A 89 27.55 4.13 23.46
C CYS A 89 28.63 3.72 22.44
N LYS A 90 29.46 4.68 22.03
CA LYS A 90 30.56 4.49 21.08
C LYS A 90 31.70 5.46 21.36
N SER A 91 32.91 5.11 20.92
CA SER A 91 34.11 5.94 20.98
C SER A 91 34.83 5.95 19.63
N THR A 92 35.91 6.73 19.52
CA THR A 92 36.79 6.68 18.34
C THR A 92 37.42 5.30 18.13
N GLY A 93 37.56 4.50 19.20
CA GLY A 93 38.07 3.13 19.14
C GLY A 93 37.04 2.08 18.73
N THR A 94 35.76 2.45 18.55
CA THR A 94 34.70 1.48 18.23
C THR A 94 34.85 0.93 16.81
N ARG A 95 35.06 -0.38 16.73
CA ARG A 95 35.26 -1.20 15.53
C ARG A 95 33.99 -1.90 15.08
N ILE A 96 33.15 -2.33 16.01
CA ILE A 96 31.86 -2.96 15.73
C ILE A 96 30.77 -2.08 16.32
N LEU A 97 29.86 -1.59 15.48
CA LEU A 97 28.79 -0.70 15.89
C LEU A 97 27.43 -1.30 15.53
N PHE A 98 26.64 -1.65 16.54
CA PHE A 98 25.27 -2.10 16.35
C PHE A 98 24.31 -0.92 16.25
N GLN A 99 23.49 -0.87 15.21
CA GLN A 99 22.65 0.29 14.91
C GLN A 99 21.31 -0.10 14.32
N THR A 100 20.26 0.68 14.57
CA THR A 100 18.96 0.47 13.93
C THR A 100 18.92 1.01 12.50
N TYR A 101 18.20 0.33 11.58
CA TYR A 101 18.07 0.74 10.17
C TYR A 101 17.78 2.24 9.99
N GLY A 102 16.68 2.74 10.56
CA GLY A 102 16.30 4.14 10.42
C GLY A 102 17.33 5.12 10.97
N ASN A 103 18.06 4.78 12.04
CA ASN A 103 19.12 5.66 12.56
C ASN A 103 20.30 5.76 11.58
N PHE A 104 20.68 4.64 10.96
CA PHE A 104 21.75 4.61 9.95
C PHE A 104 21.34 5.32 8.65
N LEU A 105 20.11 5.12 8.20
CA LEU A 105 19.56 5.82 7.05
C LEU A 105 19.58 7.33 7.25
N GLN A 106 19.19 7.82 8.43
CA GLN A 106 19.24 9.25 8.75
C GLN A 106 20.66 9.81 8.77
N GLU A 107 21.64 9.07 9.30
CA GLU A 107 23.05 9.48 9.23
C GLU A 107 23.56 9.56 7.78
N LEU A 108 23.21 8.57 6.97
CA LEU A 108 23.56 8.52 5.55
C LEU A 108 23.00 9.71 4.78
N LEU A 109 21.72 10.03 4.99
CA LEU A 109 21.05 11.19 4.38
C LEU A 109 21.67 12.53 4.81
N HIS A 110 22.33 12.58 5.97
CA HIS A 110 23.11 13.71 6.45
C HIS A 110 24.57 13.69 5.97
N GLY A 111 24.92 12.80 5.02
CA GLY A 111 26.25 12.67 4.44
C GLY A 111 27.25 11.94 5.34
N LYS A 112 26.80 11.23 6.37
CA LYS A 112 27.66 10.47 7.30
C LYS A 112 27.59 8.98 6.98
N CYS A 113 28.71 8.42 6.52
CA CYS A 113 28.88 6.98 6.37
C CYS A 113 30.29 6.60 6.82
N ASP A 114 30.43 6.16 8.07
CA ASP A 114 31.69 5.70 8.65
C ASP A 114 31.63 4.18 8.83
N ALA A 115 31.51 3.48 7.71
CA ALA A 115 31.47 2.03 7.62
C ALA A 115 32.43 1.56 6.52
N GLU A 116 33.21 0.53 6.79
CA GLU A 116 33.90 -0.25 5.76
C GLU A 116 33.05 -1.48 5.38
N TRP A 117 32.32 -2.01 6.36
CA TRP A 117 31.33 -3.08 6.20
C TRP A 117 29.98 -2.64 6.76
N ILE A 118 28.92 -2.94 6.01
CA ILE A 118 27.54 -2.92 6.50
C ILE A 118 27.03 -4.35 6.55
N VAL A 119 26.57 -4.77 7.72
CA VAL A 119 25.95 -6.07 7.93
C VAL A 119 24.44 -5.88 8.06
N PHE A 120 23.68 -6.36 7.08
CA PHE A 120 22.22 -6.45 7.12
C PHE A 120 21.83 -7.73 7.85
N ASP A 121 21.66 -7.62 9.18
CA ASP A 121 21.27 -8.76 10.01
C ASP A 121 19.75 -8.89 10.11
N GLU A 122 19.24 -10.11 10.25
CA GLU A 122 17.79 -10.37 10.26
C GLU A 122 17.08 -9.84 8.98
N TYR A 123 17.72 -9.99 7.81
CA TYR A 123 17.21 -9.48 6.52
C TYR A 123 15.76 -9.92 6.20
N HIS A 124 15.34 -11.05 6.76
CA HIS A 124 13.99 -11.56 6.61
C HIS A 124 12.91 -10.67 7.26
N GLU A 125 13.22 -9.75 8.18
CA GLU A 125 12.20 -8.83 8.74
C GLU A 125 11.65 -7.83 7.70
N ARG A 126 12.31 -7.69 6.53
CA ARG A 126 11.83 -6.92 5.36
C ARG A 126 11.27 -5.53 5.71
N LYS A 127 12.04 -4.81 6.53
CA LYS A 127 11.77 -3.42 6.93
C LYS A 127 12.00 -2.47 5.76
N ALA A 128 11.18 -1.42 5.65
CA ALA A 128 11.24 -0.49 4.52
C ALA A 128 12.60 0.24 4.45
N ASP A 129 13.09 0.73 5.58
CA ASP A 129 14.42 1.36 5.69
C ASP A 129 15.55 0.41 5.28
N MET A 130 15.41 -0.87 5.65
CA MET A 130 16.39 -1.91 5.35
C MET A 130 16.42 -2.19 3.85
N ASP A 131 15.25 -2.39 3.24
CA ASP A 131 15.10 -2.61 1.80
C ASP A 131 15.68 -1.43 1.00
N LEU A 132 15.47 -0.18 1.45
CA LEU A 132 16.05 1.02 0.81
C LEU A 132 17.57 1.08 0.96
N LEU A 133 18.10 0.86 2.17
CA LEU A 133 19.55 0.81 2.41
C LEU A 133 20.21 -0.29 1.57
N PHE A 134 19.61 -1.48 1.51
CA PHE A 134 20.11 -2.58 0.69
C PHE A 134 20.10 -2.21 -0.80
N ALA A 135 19.00 -1.66 -1.30
CA ALA A 135 18.88 -1.22 -2.69
C ALA A 135 19.90 -0.14 -3.08
N TYR A 136 20.22 0.76 -2.17
CA TYR A 136 21.27 1.75 -2.35
C TYR A 136 22.65 1.09 -2.36
N PHE A 137 23.04 0.40 -1.29
CA PHE A 137 24.42 -0.08 -1.14
C PHE A 137 24.80 -1.24 -2.06
N ARG A 138 23.84 -2.06 -2.54
CA ARG A 138 24.14 -3.16 -3.47
C ARG A 138 24.84 -2.70 -4.75
N ASN A 139 24.60 -1.45 -5.17
CA ASN A 139 25.17 -0.84 -6.37
C ASN A 139 26.37 0.08 -6.09
N THR A 140 26.77 0.24 -4.82
CA THR A 140 27.88 1.14 -4.45
C THR A 140 29.23 0.44 -4.41
N GLU A 141 30.31 1.18 -4.67
CA GLU A 141 31.69 0.66 -4.56
C GLU A 141 32.23 0.56 -3.12
N ARG A 142 31.69 1.33 -2.19
CA ARG A 142 31.98 1.23 -0.74
C ARG A 142 30.78 1.76 0.04
N PRO A 143 30.49 1.22 1.23
CA PRO A 143 31.11 0.07 1.91
C PRO A 143 30.82 -1.29 1.27
N ARG A 144 31.48 -2.36 1.77
CA ARG A 144 31.13 -3.76 1.45
C ARG A 144 29.88 -4.16 2.23
N ILE A 145 29.09 -5.09 1.70
CA ILE A 145 27.86 -5.54 2.35
C ILE A 145 27.88 -7.03 2.68
N ALA A 146 27.39 -7.37 3.86
CA ALA A 146 27.08 -8.74 4.25
C ALA A 146 25.59 -8.84 4.57
N VAL A 147 24.87 -9.74 3.90
CA VAL A 147 23.45 -9.99 4.15
C VAL A 147 23.30 -11.30 4.89
N MET A 148 22.61 -11.26 6.03
CA MET A 148 22.50 -12.39 6.94
C MET A 148 21.05 -12.66 7.33
N SER A 149 20.65 -13.93 7.30
CA SER A 149 19.33 -14.35 7.78
C SER A 149 19.31 -15.82 8.18
N ALA A 150 18.32 -16.19 8.99
CA ALA A 150 18.01 -17.57 9.29
C ALA A 150 17.38 -18.34 8.11
N ALA A 151 16.70 -17.62 7.23
CA ALA A 151 16.11 -18.17 6.01
C ALA A 151 16.11 -17.09 4.93
N LEU A 152 16.61 -17.42 3.73
CA LEU A 152 16.72 -16.51 2.59
C LEU A 152 16.00 -17.10 1.38
N ASN A 153 15.46 -16.22 0.54
CA ASN A 153 15.18 -16.59 -0.85
C ASN A 153 16.50 -16.61 -1.61
N ARG A 154 17.22 -17.74 -1.54
CA ARG A 154 18.61 -17.87 -2.02
C ARG A 154 18.74 -17.42 -3.46
N SER A 155 17.93 -17.98 -4.37
CA SER A 155 18.04 -17.72 -5.80
C SER A 155 17.88 -16.23 -6.17
N GLU A 156 16.98 -15.53 -5.50
CA GLU A 156 16.74 -14.09 -5.73
C GLU A 156 17.93 -13.25 -5.26
N LEU A 157 18.42 -13.50 -4.03
CA LEU A 157 19.51 -12.70 -3.46
C LEU A 157 20.87 -13.02 -4.07
N GLU A 158 21.11 -14.26 -4.47
CA GLU A 158 22.31 -14.65 -5.22
C GLU A 158 22.37 -13.92 -6.56
N ALA A 159 21.24 -13.84 -7.28
CA ALA A 159 21.15 -13.10 -8.53
C ALA A 159 21.35 -11.58 -8.34
N VAL A 160 20.77 -11.00 -7.29
CA VAL A 160 20.87 -9.57 -7.00
C VAL A 160 22.27 -9.15 -6.54
N LEU A 161 22.95 -9.98 -5.74
CA LEU A 161 24.28 -9.67 -5.20
C LEU A 161 25.43 -10.17 -6.08
N GLY A 162 25.16 -11.11 -6.98
CA GLY A 162 26.18 -11.78 -7.79
C GLY A 162 27.13 -12.65 -6.96
N VAL A 163 26.69 -13.15 -5.79
CA VAL A 163 27.49 -13.99 -4.89
C VAL A 163 26.70 -15.23 -4.51
N LYS A 164 27.38 -16.35 -4.26
CA LYS A 164 26.74 -17.57 -3.78
C LYS A 164 26.40 -17.46 -2.30
N CYS A 165 25.25 -18.02 -1.91
CA CYS A 165 24.83 -18.07 -0.52
C CYS A 165 25.69 -19.06 0.26
N LEU A 166 26.34 -18.56 1.30
CA LEU A 166 27.11 -19.35 2.23
C LEU A 166 26.19 -19.88 3.34
N THR A 167 25.92 -21.17 3.32
CA THR A 167 25.18 -21.83 4.41
C THR A 167 26.16 -22.18 5.52
N LEU A 168 25.96 -21.60 6.71
CA LEU A 168 26.83 -21.79 7.86
C LEU A 168 26.08 -22.33 9.08
N GLY A 169 26.76 -23.19 9.83
CA GLY A 169 26.21 -23.81 11.03
C GLY A 169 25.06 -24.78 10.74
N HIS A 170 24.49 -25.32 11.81
CA HIS A 170 23.40 -26.29 11.80
C HIS A 170 22.46 -26.00 12.97
N PRO A 171 21.15 -26.36 12.88
CA PRO A 171 20.25 -26.25 14.03
C PRO A 171 20.83 -27.01 15.21
N LEU A 172 20.91 -26.37 16.37
CA LEU A 172 21.57 -26.96 17.55
C LEU A 172 20.77 -28.15 18.09
N TYR A 173 19.43 -28.04 18.15
CA TYR A 173 18.57 -29.11 18.66
C TYR A 173 17.21 -29.19 17.91
N PRO A 174 16.61 -30.39 17.78
CA PRO A 174 15.29 -30.56 17.18
C PRO A 174 14.17 -29.94 18.02
N VAL A 175 13.12 -29.47 17.34
CA VAL A 175 11.88 -28.95 17.96
C VAL A 175 10.70 -29.83 17.54
N GLN A 176 10.00 -30.43 18.50
CA GLN A 176 8.75 -31.13 18.25
C GLN A 176 7.62 -30.11 18.03
N ILE A 177 6.92 -30.22 16.89
CA ILE A 177 5.77 -29.37 16.58
C ILE A 177 4.47 -30.12 16.91
N ILE A 178 3.58 -29.47 17.65
CA ILE A 178 2.24 -29.99 17.97
C ILE A 178 1.20 -28.97 17.48
N ASN A 179 0.38 -29.36 16.51
CA ASN A 179 -0.77 -28.56 16.10
C ASN A 179 -1.96 -28.82 17.04
N GLN A 180 -2.37 -27.76 17.72
CA GLN A 180 -3.48 -27.76 18.65
C GLN A 180 -4.70 -27.14 17.96
N THR A 181 -5.60 -27.98 17.44
CA THR A 181 -6.88 -27.52 16.88
C THR A 181 -7.73 -26.84 17.97
N PRO A 182 -8.15 -25.58 17.79
CA PRO A 182 -9.02 -24.89 18.74
C PRO A 182 -10.38 -25.58 18.92
N ALA A 183 -10.90 -25.63 20.15
CA ALA A 183 -12.10 -26.40 20.48
C ALA A 183 -13.40 -25.77 19.94
N THR A 184 -13.43 -24.45 19.82
CA THR A 184 -14.44 -23.74 19.04
C THR A 184 -13.85 -23.54 17.65
N GLY A 185 -14.61 -23.76 16.58
CA GLY A 185 -14.17 -23.54 15.19
C GLY A 185 -13.90 -22.06 14.85
N ASN A 186 -13.36 -21.30 15.79
CA ASN A 186 -13.10 -19.89 15.74
C ASN A 186 -12.09 -19.59 14.63
N SER A 187 -12.42 -18.55 13.86
CA SER A 187 -11.44 -17.90 12.99
C SER A 187 -10.26 -17.44 13.85
N LEU A 188 -9.04 -17.83 13.47
CA LEU A 188 -7.78 -17.43 14.14
C LEU A 188 -7.74 -15.93 14.47
N VAL A 189 -8.40 -15.11 13.65
CA VAL A 189 -8.40 -13.65 13.71
C VAL A 189 -9.20 -13.08 14.89
N SER A 190 -10.23 -13.78 15.39
CA SER A 190 -11.14 -13.19 16.40
C SER A 190 -10.55 -13.14 17.81
N GLY A 191 -9.55 -13.97 18.11
CA GLY A 191 -8.90 -14.04 19.43
C GLY A 191 -9.82 -14.46 20.58
N VAL A 192 -11.05 -14.87 20.30
CA VAL A 192 -12.04 -15.30 21.30
C VAL A 192 -11.66 -16.68 21.84
N GLY A 193 -11.56 -16.83 23.16
CA GLY A 193 -11.19 -18.08 23.83
C GLY A 193 -9.69 -18.41 23.78
N LEU A 194 -8.84 -17.48 23.33
CA LEU A 194 -7.40 -17.67 23.21
C LEU A 194 -6.73 -18.01 24.55
N ASP A 195 -7.19 -17.40 25.63
CA ASP A 195 -6.76 -17.65 27.00
C ASP A 195 -6.97 -19.11 27.44
N ALA A 196 -8.13 -19.69 27.12
CA ALA A 196 -8.41 -21.10 27.41
C ALA A 196 -7.50 -22.05 26.62
N GLU A 197 -7.23 -21.73 25.34
CA GLU A 197 -6.33 -22.51 24.48
C GLU A 197 -4.87 -22.43 24.93
N VAL A 198 -4.42 -21.24 25.34
CA VAL A 198 -3.09 -21.04 25.94
C VAL A 198 -2.96 -21.86 27.23
N VAL A 199 -3.94 -21.80 28.12
CA VAL A 199 -3.94 -22.60 29.36
C VAL A 199 -3.87 -24.11 29.06
N ARG A 200 -4.59 -24.58 28.04
CA ARG A 200 -4.54 -25.99 27.60
C ARG A 200 -3.17 -26.38 27.08
N ALA A 201 -2.53 -25.52 26.29
CA ALA A 201 -1.18 -25.74 25.78
C ALA A 201 -0.16 -25.77 26.93
N LEU A 202 -0.24 -24.81 27.87
CA LEU A 202 0.63 -24.78 29.04
C LEU A 202 0.46 -26.02 29.94
N LYS A 203 -0.78 -26.49 30.16
CA LYS A 203 -1.04 -27.76 30.88
C LYS A 203 -0.40 -28.96 30.17
N THR A 204 -0.37 -28.95 28.84
CA THR A 204 0.28 -30.01 28.06
C THR A 204 1.79 -29.98 28.24
N LEU A 205 2.42 -28.80 28.14
CA LEU A 205 3.87 -28.65 28.38
C LEU A 205 4.24 -29.00 29.83
N TYR A 206 3.44 -28.57 30.80
CA TYR A 206 3.57 -28.89 32.22
C TYR A 206 3.59 -30.40 32.48
N ARG A 207 2.57 -31.12 31.99
CA ARG A 207 2.43 -32.58 32.20
C ARG A 207 3.56 -33.39 31.59
N ASN A 208 4.17 -32.91 30.51
CA ASN A 208 5.28 -33.57 29.85
C ASN A 208 6.66 -33.12 30.37
N ASN A 209 6.69 -32.20 31.35
CA ASN A 209 7.92 -31.63 31.91
C ASN A 209 8.78 -30.87 30.87
N ILE A 210 8.15 -30.22 29.88
CA ILE A 210 8.81 -29.46 28.80
C ILE A 210 8.43 -27.97 28.90
N TRP A 211 8.61 -27.37 30.08
CA TRP A 211 8.10 -26.01 30.35
C TRP A 211 9.01 -25.17 31.25
N GLN A 212 10.29 -25.56 31.41
CA GLN A 212 11.29 -24.84 32.22
C GLN A 212 11.33 -23.35 31.87
N THR A 213 11.37 -23.01 30.58
CA THR A 213 11.08 -21.65 30.13
C THR A 213 10.22 -21.75 28.88
N THR A 214 9.03 -21.14 28.95
CA THR A 214 8.02 -21.18 27.90
C THR A 214 7.76 -19.78 27.34
N LEU A 215 7.86 -19.60 26.03
CA LEU A 215 7.45 -18.38 25.34
C LEU A 215 6.03 -18.52 24.80
N VAL A 216 5.15 -17.58 25.09
CA VAL A 216 3.76 -17.56 24.60
C VAL A 216 3.56 -16.35 23.69
N PHE A 217 3.46 -16.56 22.38
CA PHE A 217 3.29 -15.50 21.38
C PHE A 217 1.83 -15.09 21.22
N LEU A 218 1.54 -13.81 21.48
CA LEU A 218 0.20 -13.21 21.51
C LEU A 218 0.18 -11.88 20.74
N PRO A 219 -0.98 -11.45 20.19
CA PRO A 219 -1.04 -10.30 19.29
C PRO A 219 -0.89 -8.94 20.01
N GLY A 220 -1.06 -8.86 21.34
CA GLY A 220 -0.90 -7.59 22.05
C GLY A 220 -1.14 -7.65 23.55
N LYS A 221 -0.98 -6.48 24.19
CA LYS A 221 -1.04 -6.31 25.66
C LYS A 221 -2.33 -6.82 26.30
N ALA A 222 -3.49 -6.55 25.68
CA ALA A 222 -4.77 -6.96 26.23
C ALA A 222 -4.90 -8.50 26.27
N GLU A 223 -4.44 -9.19 25.23
CA GLU A 223 -4.40 -10.64 25.16
C GLU A 223 -3.37 -11.22 26.14
N ILE A 224 -2.20 -10.59 26.25
CA ILE A 224 -1.15 -10.96 27.21
C ILE A 224 -1.69 -10.94 28.64
N ALA A 225 -2.29 -9.83 29.07
CA ALA A 225 -2.83 -9.70 30.42
C ALA A 225 -3.93 -10.72 30.71
N ARG A 226 -4.83 -10.98 29.74
CA ARG A 226 -5.87 -12.01 29.89
C ARG A 226 -5.28 -13.42 30.02
N CYS A 227 -4.35 -13.79 29.15
CA CYS A 227 -3.72 -15.11 29.18
C CYS A 227 -2.85 -15.32 30.42
N HIS A 228 -2.16 -14.26 30.88
CA HIS A 228 -1.41 -14.28 32.12
C HIS A 228 -2.32 -14.57 33.30
N SER A 229 -3.38 -13.78 33.51
CA SER A 229 -4.33 -13.99 34.60
C SER A 229 -4.94 -15.40 34.55
N ALA A 230 -5.38 -15.85 33.37
CA ALA A 230 -5.96 -17.19 33.19
C ALA A 230 -4.96 -18.32 33.50
N ALA A 231 -3.70 -18.17 33.11
CA ALA A 231 -2.66 -19.16 33.40
C ALA A 231 -2.30 -19.20 34.89
N ALA A 232 -2.16 -18.04 35.53
CA ALA A 232 -1.90 -17.95 36.96
C ALA A 232 -3.03 -18.56 37.79
N GLU A 233 -4.29 -18.34 37.40
CA GLU A 233 -5.46 -18.94 38.04
C GLU A 233 -5.51 -20.47 37.83
N ALA A 234 -5.32 -20.94 36.59
CA ALA A 234 -5.53 -22.34 36.24
C ALA A 234 -4.38 -23.29 36.64
N LEU A 235 -3.15 -22.79 36.77
CA LEU A 235 -1.97 -23.56 37.16
C LEU A 235 -1.49 -23.25 38.59
N GLY A 236 -1.94 -22.13 39.16
CA GLY A 236 -1.53 -21.61 40.45
C GLY A 236 -0.26 -20.77 40.37
N SER A 237 -0.25 -19.57 40.98
CA SER A 237 0.85 -18.59 40.88
C SER A 237 2.21 -19.08 41.40
N ASN A 238 2.25 -20.17 42.16
CA ASN A 238 3.49 -20.75 42.68
C ASN A 238 4.14 -21.78 41.74
N CYS A 239 3.42 -22.28 40.73
CA CYS A 239 3.95 -23.33 39.84
C CYS A 239 5.09 -22.81 38.94
N ALA A 240 5.00 -21.56 38.50
CA ALA A 240 5.97 -20.90 37.64
C ALA A 240 6.04 -19.40 37.96
N GLU A 241 7.07 -18.75 37.45
CA GLU A 241 7.14 -17.30 37.33
C GLU A 241 6.46 -16.88 36.02
N PHE A 242 5.37 -16.11 36.11
CA PHE A 242 4.67 -15.58 34.95
C PHE A 242 5.12 -14.14 34.69
N LEU A 243 5.66 -13.89 33.49
CA LEU A 243 6.18 -12.59 33.08
C LEU A 243 5.51 -12.13 31.77
N GLU A 244 5.45 -10.82 31.58
CA GLU A 244 4.93 -10.20 30.37
C GLU A 244 6.06 -9.53 29.61
N LEU A 245 6.08 -9.62 28.28
CA LEU A 245 7.07 -8.99 27.40
C LEU A 245 6.40 -8.32 26.18
N TYR A 246 6.20 -7.01 26.26
CA TYR A 246 5.64 -6.21 25.17
C TYR A 246 6.29 -4.82 25.08
N GLY A 247 6.06 -4.12 23.97
CA GLY A 247 6.69 -2.82 23.71
C GLY A 247 6.28 -1.76 24.73
N GLY A 248 7.24 -0.96 25.20
CA GLY A 248 6.96 0.13 26.14
C GLY A 248 6.87 -0.27 27.62
N GLN A 249 7.37 -1.46 27.97
CA GLN A 249 7.64 -1.86 29.36
C GLN A 249 8.91 -1.19 29.92
N ASP A 250 8.99 -1.12 31.24
CA ASP A 250 10.15 -0.65 31.99
C ASP A 250 11.35 -1.60 31.83
N ARG A 251 12.55 -1.01 31.95
CA ARG A 251 13.80 -1.72 31.72
C ARG A 251 14.07 -2.82 32.76
N GLU A 252 13.70 -2.58 34.01
CA GLU A 252 13.93 -3.52 35.11
C GLU A 252 13.14 -4.83 34.90
N THR A 253 11.87 -4.71 34.50
CA THR A 253 11.04 -5.87 34.13
C THR A 253 11.58 -6.61 32.91
N GLN A 254 12.15 -5.89 31.94
CA GLN A 254 12.78 -6.52 30.77
C GLN A 254 14.07 -7.25 31.11
N ASP A 255 14.92 -6.68 31.97
CA ASP A 255 16.19 -7.28 32.38
C ASP A 255 15.96 -8.63 33.11
N ARG A 256 14.89 -8.73 33.92
CA ARG A 256 14.47 -9.97 34.60
C ARG A 256 14.24 -11.16 33.65
N ILE A 257 13.82 -10.91 32.41
CA ILE A 257 13.56 -11.96 31.41
C ILE A 257 14.85 -12.67 30.99
N PHE A 258 15.99 -11.97 31.07
CA PHE A 258 17.30 -12.51 30.70
C PHE A 258 18.02 -13.20 31.85
N GLU A 259 17.51 -13.10 33.08
CA GLU A 259 18.07 -13.79 34.23
C GLU A 259 17.88 -15.31 34.09
N VAL A 260 18.94 -16.06 34.37
CA VAL A 260 18.89 -17.52 34.42
C VAL A 260 18.26 -17.95 35.73
N THR A 261 17.24 -18.82 35.67
CA THR A 261 16.51 -19.31 36.84
C THR A 261 16.25 -20.81 36.75
N GLU A 262 16.30 -21.48 37.90
CA GLU A 262 15.90 -22.88 38.07
C GLU A 262 14.38 -23.03 38.22
N ARG A 263 13.67 -21.94 38.57
CA ARG A 263 12.21 -21.94 38.67
C ARG A 263 11.59 -21.94 37.26
N PRO A 264 10.59 -22.79 36.97
CA PRO A 264 9.88 -22.72 35.70
C PRO A 264 9.33 -21.32 35.43
N ARG A 265 9.43 -20.87 34.19
CA ARG A 265 9.06 -19.51 33.77
C ARG A 265 8.18 -19.55 32.54
N VAL A 266 7.13 -18.73 32.51
CA VAL A 266 6.26 -18.53 31.35
C VAL A 266 6.26 -17.06 31.00
N ILE A 267 6.70 -16.73 29.78
CA ILE A 267 6.80 -15.34 29.29
C ILE A 267 5.76 -15.14 28.19
N PHE A 268 4.77 -14.30 28.46
CA PHE A 268 3.75 -13.89 27.50
C PHE A 268 4.25 -12.72 26.69
N THR A 269 4.41 -12.90 25.39
CA THR A 269 5.12 -11.93 24.55
C THR A 269 4.42 -11.66 23.22
N THR A 270 4.72 -10.51 22.64
CA THR A 270 4.40 -10.20 21.23
C THR A 270 5.49 -10.75 20.31
N ASN A 271 5.53 -10.34 19.04
CA ASN A 271 6.63 -10.69 18.14
C ASN A 271 8.01 -10.15 18.59
N ILE A 272 8.11 -9.45 19.74
CA ILE A 272 9.35 -8.99 20.38
C ILE A 272 10.38 -10.11 20.55
N ALA A 273 9.96 -11.31 20.96
CA ALA A 273 10.85 -12.45 21.18
C ALA A 273 11.13 -13.30 19.92
N GLU A 274 10.61 -12.92 18.75
CA GLU A 274 10.57 -13.78 17.56
C GLU A 274 11.94 -14.00 16.88
N THR A 275 12.74 -12.95 16.77
CA THR A 275 13.98 -12.91 15.95
C THR A 275 15.16 -12.41 16.80
N SER A 276 14.94 -11.29 17.46
CA SER A 276 15.98 -10.38 17.99
C SER A 276 16.41 -10.58 19.45
N ILE A 277 15.68 -11.39 20.22
CA ILE A 277 15.93 -11.55 21.67
C ILE A 277 16.25 -13.01 21.99
N THR A 278 17.34 -13.23 22.71
CA THR A 278 17.75 -14.57 23.18
C THR A 278 17.39 -14.70 24.65
N VAL A 279 16.24 -15.34 24.92
CA VAL A 279 15.85 -15.75 26.26
C VAL A 279 16.58 -17.07 26.58
N PRO A 280 17.23 -17.21 27.75
CA PRO A 280 17.94 -18.43 28.11
C PRO A 280 16.98 -19.60 28.36
N ASN A 281 17.45 -20.82 28.10
CA ASN A 281 16.81 -22.09 28.49
C ASN A 281 15.35 -22.29 28.02
N VAL A 282 14.94 -21.68 26.90
CA VAL A 282 13.60 -21.88 26.34
C VAL A 282 13.43 -23.35 25.91
N THR A 283 12.46 -24.03 26.52
CA THR A 283 12.09 -25.43 26.21
C THR A 283 10.74 -25.54 25.53
N GLY A 284 9.87 -24.58 25.78
CA GLY A 284 8.49 -24.56 25.30
C GLY A 284 8.19 -23.31 24.48
N VAL A 285 7.41 -23.46 23.42
CA VAL A 285 6.78 -22.35 22.70
C VAL A 285 5.29 -22.63 22.59
N VAL A 286 4.47 -21.62 22.82
CA VAL A 286 3.03 -21.62 22.50
C VAL A 286 2.79 -20.46 21.55
N ASP A 287 2.31 -20.74 20.34
CA ASP A 287 2.11 -19.73 19.31
C ASP A 287 0.63 -19.59 18.96
N SER A 288 0.09 -18.38 19.12
CA SER A 288 -1.29 -18.07 18.72
C SER A 288 -1.50 -18.01 17.21
N GLY A 289 -0.42 -17.90 16.42
CA GLY A 289 -0.51 -17.85 14.96
C GLY A 289 -1.03 -16.52 14.42
N ILE A 290 -1.18 -15.52 15.28
CA ILE A 290 -1.66 -14.18 14.94
C ILE A 290 -0.73 -13.11 15.50
N GLU A 291 -0.75 -11.95 14.86
CA GLU A 291 -0.06 -10.75 15.33
C GLU A 291 -0.87 -9.50 15.03
N ARG A 292 -0.55 -8.41 15.73
CA ARG A 292 -1.16 -7.09 15.48
C ARG A 292 -0.18 -6.22 14.73
N VAL A 293 -0.53 -5.87 13.50
CA VAL A 293 0.30 -5.06 12.59
C VAL A 293 -0.40 -3.75 12.25
N SER A 294 0.38 -2.69 12.08
CA SER A 294 -0.10 -1.40 11.59
C SER A 294 -0.09 -1.43 10.07
N ILE A 295 -1.25 -1.26 9.44
CA ILE A 295 -1.39 -1.26 7.99
C ILE A 295 -2.03 0.05 7.56
N TYR A 296 -1.49 0.68 6.53
CA TYR A 296 -2.10 1.83 5.88
C TYR A 296 -3.34 1.43 5.08
N ASP A 297 -4.47 2.08 5.36
CA ASP A 297 -5.74 1.87 4.65
C ASP A 297 -5.92 2.94 3.56
N ASP A 298 -5.85 2.52 2.29
CA ASP A 298 -5.88 3.40 1.13
C ASP A 298 -7.21 4.16 1.00
N SER A 299 -8.31 3.54 1.37
CA SER A 299 -9.65 4.14 1.24
C SER A 299 -9.88 5.26 2.24
N GLU A 300 -9.25 5.15 3.41
CA GLU A 300 -9.49 6.04 4.56
C GLU A 300 -8.31 6.97 4.85
N LYS A 301 -7.16 6.75 4.20
CA LYS A 301 -5.89 7.48 4.37
C LYS A 301 -5.38 7.50 5.81
N VAL A 302 -5.60 6.42 6.55
CA VAL A 302 -5.18 6.28 7.95
C VAL A 302 -4.52 4.93 8.20
N SER A 303 -3.58 4.90 9.14
CA SER A 303 -3.03 3.64 9.64
C SER A 303 -4.00 2.97 10.60
N VAL A 304 -4.23 1.68 10.41
CA VAL A 304 -5.13 0.86 11.22
C VAL A 304 -4.35 -0.32 11.80
N LEU A 305 -4.57 -0.58 13.10
CA LEU A 305 -4.05 -1.79 13.73
C LEU A 305 -4.98 -2.96 13.41
N ARG A 306 -4.48 -3.95 12.67
CA ARG A 306 -5.22 -5.17 12.33
C ARG A 306 -4.54 -6.37 12.97
N THR A 307 -5.35 -7.23 13.56
CA THR A 307 -4.88 -8.57 13.97
C THR A 307 -4.98 -9.48 12.76
N LEU A 308 -3.88 -10.08 12.32
CA LEU A 308 -3.81 -10.94 11.14
C LEU A 308 -3.06 -12.25 11.46
N PRO A 309 -3.30 -13.31 10.69
CA PRO A 309 -2.46 -14.50 10.74
C PRO A 309 -1.01 -14.18 10.37
N ILE A 310 -0.06 -14.81 11.07
CA ILE A 310 1.37 -14.69 10.75
C ILE A 310 1.72 -15.49 9.49
N SER A 311 2.89 -15.23 8.92
CA SER A 311 3.42 -16.12 7.87
C SER A 311 3.97 -17.42 8.47
N MET A 312 4.06 -18.46 7.65
CA MET A 312 4.73 -19.71 8.01
C MET A 312 6.19 -19.51 8.36
N GLN A 313 6.86 -18.57 7.73
CA GLN A 313 8.24 -18.23 8.05
C GLN A 313 8.36 -17.64 9.47
N ASN A 314 7.43 -16.77 9.88
CA ASN A 314 7.36 -16.29 11.27
C ASN A 314 7.09 -17.45 12.25
N ALA A 315 6.15 -18.34 11.92
CA ALA A 315 5.81 -19.50 12.76
C ALA A 315 7.01 -20.43 12.98
N ILE A 316 7.81 -20.68 11.94
CA ILE A 316 9.05 -21.48 12.03
C ILE A 316 10.06 -20.80 12.96
N GLN A 317 10.23 -19.48 12.86
CA GLN A 317 11.16 -18.73 13.70
C GLN A 317 10.74 -18.70 15.18
N ARG A 318 9.44 -18.53 15.44
CA ARG A 318 8.86 -18.63 16.79
C ARG A 318 9.09 -20.02 17.38
N SER A 319 8.75 -21.06 16.60
CA SER A 319 8.95 -22.45 17.02
C SER A 319 10.42 -22.76 17.30
N GLY A 320 11.34 -22.25 16.47
CA GLY A 320 12.78 -22.44 16.61
C GLY A 320 13.39 -21.87 17.90
N ARG A 321 12.64 -21.05 18.67
CA ARG A 321 13.12 -20.52 19.94
C ARG A 321 13.36 -21.60 21.00
N SER A 322 12.59 -22.69 20.98
CA SER A 322 12.76 -23.80 21.93
C SER A 322 13.85 -24.81 21.56
N GLY A 323 14.46 -24.70 20.37
CA GLY A 323 15.50 -25.64 19.87
C GLY A 323 16.93 -25.12 19.98
N ARG A 324 17.19 -24.15 20.86
CA ARG A 324 18.49 -23.45 20.92
C ARG A 324 19.50 -24.11 21.84
N THR A 325 19.06 -24.51 23.04
CA THR A 325 19.96 -25.04 24.08
C THR A 325 19.74 -26.53 24.34
N GLN A 326 18.58 -27.05 23.98
CA GLN A 326 18.20 -28.45 24.13
C GLN A 326 17.00 -28.78 23.22
N ASN A 327 16.58 -30.05 23.20
CA ASN A 327 15.37 -30.47 22.49
C ASN A 327 14.16 -29.68 22.99
N GLY A 328 13.41 -29.09 22.06
CA GLY A 328 12.29 -28.20 22.36
C GLY A 328 10.95 -28.77 21.94
N CYS A 329 9.87 -28.15 22.44
CA CYS A 329 8.52 -28.35 21.96
C CYS A 329 7.88 -27.01 21.57
N ALA A 330 7.09 -26.99 20.50
CA ALA A 330 6.29 -25.84 20.09
C ALA A 330 4.85 -26.29 19.83
N ILE A 331 3.91 -25.71 20.58
CA ILE A 331 2.47 -25.91 20.41
C ILE A 331 1.91 -24.74 19.58
N ARG A 332 1.39 -25.07 18.40
CA ARG A 332 0.76 -24.13 17.46
C ARG A 332 -0.75 -24.16 17.68
N LEU A 333 -1.36 -23.04 18.05
CA LEU A 333 -2.79 -22.96 18.38
C LEU A 333 -3.70 -22.90 17.13
N TRP A 334 -3.36 -23.66 16.10
CA TRP A 334 -4.11 -23.76 14.85
C TRP A 334 -4.04 -25.17 14.26
N SER A 335 -5.04 -25.51 13.46
CA SER A 335 -5.09 -26.78 12.74
C SER A 335 -4.17 -26.80 11.52
N GLU A 336 -3.73 -27.97 11.08
CA GLU A 336 -2.96 -28.14 9.84
C GLU A 336 -3.69 -27.60 8.60
N GLU A 337 -5.03 -27.64 8.59
CA GLU A 337 -5.81 -27.04 7.50
C GLU A 337 -5.71 -25.51 7.48
N SER A 338 -5.72 -24.88 8.66
CA SER A 338 -5.56 -23.42 8.77
C SER A 338 -4.15 -23.01 8.36
N GLU A 339 -3.14 -23.84 8.68
CA GLU A 339 -1.75 -23.64 8.30
C GLU A 339 -1.59 -23.50 6.78
N LYS A 340 -2.32 -24.30 5.99
CA LYS A 340 -2.30 -24.23 4.52
C LYS A 340 -2.78 -22.88 3.95
N ARG A 341 -3.56 -22.11 4.71
CA ARG A 341 -4.08 -20.79 4.32
C ARG A 341 -3.19 -19.64 4.79
N MET A 342 -2.17 -19.91 5.61
CA MET A 342 -1.24 -18.89 6.07
C MET A 342 -0.31 -18.44 4.92
N PRO A 343 0.08 -17.16 4.87
CA PRO A 343 1.10 -16.69 3.95
C PRO A 343 2.40 -17.49 4.13
N ARG A 344 3.09 -17.83 3.03
CA ARG A 344 4.31 -18.64 3.12
C ARG A 344 5.55 -17.81 3.46
N GLY A 345 5.71 -16.64 2.84
CA GLY A 345 6.82 -15.72 3.05
C GLY A 345 6.44 -14.52 3.92
N ILE A 346 7.46 -13.82 4.43
CA ILE A 346 7.27 -12.59 5.18
C ILE A 346 6.73 -11.49 4.26
N ILE A 347 5.73 -10.76 4.74
CA ILE A 347 5.11 -9.65 4.02
C ILE A 347 5.99 -8.40 4.21
N PRO A 348 6.56 -7.82 3.15
CA PRO A 348 7.45 -6.65 3.27
C PRO A 348 6.71 -5.41 3.77
N GLU A 349 7.34 -4.66 4.70
CA GLU A 349 6.75 -3.47 5.32
C GLU A 349 6.44 -2.36 4.29
N VAL A 350 7.24 -2.27 3.22
CA VAL A 350 7.02 -1.32 2.11
C VAL A 350 5.62 -1.45 1.48
N THR A 351 5.01 -2.63 1.55
CA THR A 351 3.64 -2.87 1.04
C THR A 351 2.54 -2.47 2.01
N GLN A 352 2.88 -2.12 3.25
CA GLN A 352 1.94 -1.87 4.35
C GLN A 352 1.96 -0.43 4.87
N ILE A 353 2.91 0.39 4.44
CA ILE A 353 3.06 1.79 4.89
C ILE A 353 2.53 2.81 3.88
N GLU A 354 2.39 4.04 4.34
CA GLU A 354 2.29 5.24 3.49
C GLU A 354 3.71 5.61 3.02
N PRO A 355 3.99 5.70 1.70
CA PRO A 355 5.36 5.72 1.20
C PRO A 355 5.98 7.12 1.04
N SER A 356 5.32 8.23 1.40
CA SER A 356 5.85 9.59 1.15
C SER A 356 7.22 9.83 1.79
N GLU A 357 7.42 9.38 3.03
CA GLU A 357 8.73 9.47 3.70
C GLU A 357 9.80 8.68 2.93
N LEU A 358 9.50 7.42 2.60
CA LEU A 358 10.42 6.51 1.91
C LEU A 358 10.80 7.02 0.51
N LEU A 359 9.84 7.56 -0.24
CA LEU A 359 10.06 8.11 -1.58
C LEU A 359 10.96 9.35 -1.55
N LEU A 360 10.76 10.24 -0.58
CA LEU A 360 11.60 11.42 -0.43
C LEU A 360 13.05 11.01 -0.08
N GLN A 361 13.21 10.07 0.86
CA GLN A 361 14.53 9.52 1.22
C GLN A 361 15.22 8.85 0.03
N LYS A 362 14.48 8.03 -0.74
CA LYS A 362 14.96 7.41 -1.97
C LYS A 362 15.46 8.46 -2.97
N ALA A 363 14.67 9.50 -3.24
CA ALA A 363 15.03 10.55 -4.19
C ALA A 363 16.32 11.31 -3.78
N ALA A 364 16.58 11.50 -2.49
CA ALA A 364 17.83 12.08 -2.01
C ALA A 364 19.04 11.17 -2.21
N LEU A 365 18.89 9.86 -1.96
CA LEU A 365 19.96 8.89 -2.22
C LEU A 365 20.27 8.79 -3.72
N GLU A 366 19.25 8.87 -4.58
CA GLU A 366 19.42 8.92 -6.03
C GLU A 366 20.19 10.18 -6.47
N LEU A 367 19.94 11.34 -5.85
CA LEU A 367 20.71 12.56 -6.11
C LEU A 367 22.17 12.44 -5.65
N ASP A 368 22.41 11.85 -4.48
CA ASP A 368 23.77 11.63 -3.96
C ASP A 368 24.59 10.71 -4.89
N GLU A 369 24.00 9.63 -5.38
CA GLU A 369 24.58 8.75 -6.42
C GLU A 369 24.95 9.54 -7.68
N ARG A 370 24.02 10.37 -8.20
CA ARG A 370 24.28 11.21 -9.37
C ARG A 370 25.48 12.14 -9.13
N ARG A 371 25.52 12.84 -7.99
CA ARG A 371 26.60 13.77 -7.64
C ARG A 371 27.96 13.06 -7.57
N LYS A 372 28.02 11.87 -6.99
CA LYS A 372 29.25 11.06 -6.91
C LYS A 372 29.75 10.64 -8.30
N ARG A 373 28.85 10.24 -9.22
CA ARG A 373 29.21 9.88 -10.60
C ARG A 373 29.74 11.08 -11.40
N THR A 374 29.08 12.24 -11.30
CA THR A 374 29.54 13.47 -11.97
C THR A 374 30.91 13.93 -11.46
N ALA A 375 31.15 13.86 -10.14
CA ALA A 375 32.45 14.20 -9.57
C ALA A 375 33.58 13.27 -10.08
N LEU A 376 33.29 11.98 -10.26
CA LEU A 376 34.23 11.01 -10.83
C LEU A 376 34.50 11.27 -12.33
N SER A 377 33.47 11.65 -13.11
CA SER A 377 33.66 12.00 -14.53
C SER A 377 34.50 13.27 -14.71
N ASP A 378 34.31 14.29 -13.88
CA ASP A 378 35.08 15.55 -13.96
C ASP A 378 36.56 15.36 -13.54
N LEU A 379 36.82 14.47 -12.59
CA LEU A 379 38.19 14.06 -12.22
C LEU A 379 38.87 13.23 -13.32
N SER A 380 38.12 12.46 -14.11
CA SER A 380 38.66 11.70 -15.25
C SER A 380 38.88 12.55 -16.51
N LEU A 381 38.05 13.56 -16.75
CA LEU A 381 38.16 14.52 -17.87
C LEU A 381 39.33 15.49 -17.74
N SER A 382 39.82 15.73 -16.51
CA SER A 382 41.05 16.51 -16.26
C SER A 382 42.34 15.70 -16.43
N ALA A 383 42.24 14.36 -16.59
CA ALA A 383 43.39 13.50 -16.81
C ALA A 383 43.59 13.16 -18.30
N HIS A 384 42.55 12.94 -19.09
CA HIS A 384 42.66 12.53 -20.51
C HIS A 384 41.73 13.36 -21.40
N GLY A 385 42.30 13.96 -22.45
CA GLY A 385 41.59 14.81 -23.41
C GLY A 385 40.49 14.08 -24.17
N HIS A 386 39.38 14.80 -24.35
CA HIS A 386 38.23 14.56 -25.23
C HIS A 386 38.06 13.16 -25.87
N GLN A 387 37.01 12.46 -25.44
CA GLN A 387 35.99 11.92 -26.35
C GLN A 387 34.65 11.83 -25.60
N GLY A 388 33.62 12.48 -26.15
CA GLY A 388 32.28 12.55 -25.59
C GLY A 388 31.58 11.19 -25.64
N GLY A 389 31.45 10.55 -24.49
CA GLY A 389 30.44 9.54 -24.25
C GLY A 389 29.17 10.22 -23.77
N THR A 390 28.06 10.03 -24.49
CA THR A 390 26.70 10.35 -24.03
C THR A 390 26.49 9.75 -22.64
N ILE A 391 26.33 10.61 -21.64
CA ILE A 391 25.95 10.20 -20.28
C ILE A 391 24.52 9.66 -20.38
N ASP A 392 24.37 8.36 -20.15
CA ASP A 392 23.09 7.68 -20.12
C ASP A 392 22.25 8.26 -18.95
N GLU A 393 21.30 9.15 -19.26
CA GLU A 393 20.44 9.85 -18.28
C GLU A 393 19.54 8.88 -17.47
N SER A 394 19.49 7.61 -17.86
CA SER A 394 18.65 6.55 -17.27
C SER A 394 19.24 5.90 -16.01
N GLY A 395 20.53 6.12 -15.70
CA GLY A 395 21.33 5.20 -14.88
C GLY A 395 21.28 5.30 -13.35
N SER A 396 20.45 6.15 -12.73
CA SER A 396 20.53 6.41 -11.26
C SER A 396 19.27 6.06 -10.46
N LYS A 397 18.34 5.26 -11.00
CA LYS A 397 17.14 4.87 -10.24
C LYS A 397 17.47 3.74 -9.27
N ILE A 398 17.19 3.95 -7.98
CA ILE A 398 17.29 2.91 -6.96
C ILE A 398 16.06 2.01 -7.10
N SER A 399 16.27 0.74 -7.41
CA SER A 399 15.21 -0.26 -7.48
C SER A 399 15.12 -1.03 -6.16
N LEU A 400 13.99 -0.90 -5.46
CA LEU A 400 13.74 -1.63 -4.21
C LEU A 400 13.55 -3.14 -4.48
N PRO A 401 13.89 -4.03 -3.51
CA PRO A 401 13.65 -5.47 -3.65
C PRO A 401 12.16 -5.82 -3.79
N THR A 402 11.28 -4.98 -3.26
CA THR A 402 9.83 -5.09 -3.46
C THR A 402 9.28 -3.75 -3.88
N ALA A 403 8.50 -3.74 -4.95
CA ALA A 403 7.86 -2.54 -5.46
C ALA A 403 6.84 -1.99 -4.45
N ILE A 404 6.76 -0.67 -4.37
CA ILE A 404 5.67 0.02 -3.67
C ILE A 404 4.39 -0.23 -4.46
N PRO A 405 3.23 -0.45 -3.82
CA PRO A 405 1.95 -0.52 -4.53
C PRO A 405 1.73 0.73 -5.40
N GLU A 406 1.46 0.55 -6.68
CA GLU A 406 1.44 1.62 -7.69
C GLU A 406 0.51 2.79 -7.30
N THR A 407 -0.69 2.47 -6.80
CA THR A 407 -1.67 3.47 -6.36
C THR A 407 -1.15 4.34 -5.22
N ARG A 408 -0.37 3.75 -4.29
CA ARG A 408 0.24 4.47 -3.17
C ARG A 408 1.42 5.30 -3.62
N GLU A 409 2.26 4.75 -4.50
CA GLU A 409 3.41 5.46 -5.06
C GLU A 409 2.97 6.72 -5.81
N GLN A 410 1.94 6.61 -6.66
CA GLN A 410 1.37 7.76 -7.38
C GLN A 410 0.77 8.80 -6.44
N ALA A 411 0.01 8.38 -5.42
CA ALA A 411 -0.59 9.29 -4.45
C ALA A 411 0.46 10.05 -3.62
N ALA A 412 1.49 9.36 -3.14
CA ALA A 412 2.58 9.94 -2.38
C ALA A 412 3.45 10.87 -3.23
N THR A 413 3.74 10.48 -4.49
CA THR A 413 4.48 11.33 -5.44
C THR A 413 3.74 12.64 -5.68
N LYS A 414 2.43 12.58 -5.99
CA LYS A 414 1.59 13.77 -6.16
C LYS A 414 1.57 14.66 -4.92
N LEU A 415 1.55 14.08 -3.73
CA LEU A 415 1.60 14.83 -2.48
C LEU A 415 2.94 15.56 -2.30
N LEU A 416 4.05 14.87 -2.55
CA LEU A 416 5.39 15.48 -2.46
C LEU A 416 5.61 16.55 -3.54
N GLU A 417 5.08 16.36 -4.75
CA GLU A 417 5.09 17.37 -5.82
C GLU A 417 4.21 18.57 -5.46
N GLY A 418 3.02 18.34 -4.88
CA GLY A 418 2.13 19.38 -4.38
C GLY A 418 2.77 20.22 -3.26
N PHE A 419 3.64 19.62 -2.45
CA PHE A 419 4.46 20.33 -1.46
C PHE A 419 5.74 20.95 -2.06
N GLY A 420 6.02 20.76 -3.34
CA GLY A 420 7.23 21.24 -4.01
C GLY A 420 8.51 20.56 -3.52
N MET A 421 8.41 19.40 -2.87
CA MET A 421 9.57 18.60 -2.42
C MET A 421 10.14 17.71 -3.53
N LEU A 422 9.30 17.33 -4.49
CA LEU A 422 9.67 16.65 -5.72
C LEU A 422 9.26 17.47 -6.94
N LYS A 423 9.92 17.24 -8.07
CA LYS A 423 9.55 17.71 -9.40
C LYS A 423 9.95 16.66 -10.43
N ASP A 424 9.00 16.14 -11.19
CA ASP A 424 9.23 15.09 -12.21
C ASP A 424 9.96 13.86 -11.62
N GLY A 425 9.62 13.51 -10.38
CA GLY A 425 10.26 12.44 -9.60
C GLY A 425 11.66 12.75 -9.06
N ALA A 426 12.23 13.93 -9.32
CA ALA A 426 13.51 14.36 -8.77
C ALA A 426 13.32 15.22 -7.50
N ILE A 427 14.23 15.09 -6.53
CA ILE A 427 14.18 15.88 -5.30
C ILE A 427 14.55 17.35 -5.54
N THR A 428 13.78 18.26 -4.95
CA THR A 428 14.03 19.71 -5.00
C THR A 428 14.92 20.17 -3.83
N GLU A 429 15.34 21.44 -3.84
CA GLU A 429 16.05 22.03 -2.70
C GLU A 429 15.19 22.04 -1.43
N LEU A 430 13.88 22.27 -1.56
CA LEU A 430 12.96 22.17 -0.43
C LEU A 430 12.88 20.74 0.11
N GLY A 431 12.84 19.74 -0.79
CA GLY A 431 12.91 18.32 -0.40
C GLY A 431 14.20 17.96 0.33
N LEU A 432 15.35 18.47 -0.12
CA LEU A 432 16.64 18.27 0.55
C LEU A 432 16.67 18.94 1.93
N ARG A 433 16.12 20.16 2.07
CA ARG A 433 15.97 20.81 3.37
C ARG A 433 15.07 19.98 4.29
N ALA A 434 13.95 19.45 3.78
CA ALA A 434 13.01 18.64 4.55
C ALA A 434 13.66 17.35 5.11
N ILE A 435 14.48 16.65 4.32
CA ILE A 435 15.21 15.46 4.78
C ILE A 435 16.19 15.76 5.92
N ARG A 436 16.79 16.95 5.91
CA ARG A 436 17.77 17.36 6.94
C ARG A 436 17.13 17.78 8.26
N THR A 437 15.79 17.82 8.32
CA THR A 437 15.07 18.15 9.55
C THR A 437 15.15 16.97 10.54
N PRO A 438 15.05 17.22 11.85
CA PRO A 438 15.11 16.15 12.86
C PRO A 438 13.82 15.31 12.95
N VAL A 439 12.83 15.56 12.07
CA VAL A 439 11.53 14.87 12.04
C VAL A 439 11.38 14.14 10.72
N SER A 440 10.68 13.01 10.75
CA SER A 440 10.52 12.17 9.56
C SER A 440 9.15 12.34 8.89
N SER A 441 8.17 12.86 9.62
CA SER A 441 6.86 13.21 9.09
C SER A 441 6.96 14.32 8.04
N ILE A 442 6.52 14.04 6.81
CA ILE A 442 6.54 14.98 5.67
C ILE A 442 5.87 16.33 6.00
N PRO A 443 4.65 16.38 6.55
CA PRO A 443 4.05 17.64 6.99
C PRO A 443 4.88 18.46 7.99
N LEU A 444 5.50 17.79 8.97
CA LEU A 444 6.31 18.47 9.97
C LEU A 444 7.64 18.96 9.38
N ALA A 445 8.24 18.15 8.52
CA ALA A 445 9.45 18.50 7.79
C ALA A 445 9.22 19.70 6.88
N LEU A 446 8.04 19.80 6.22
CA LEU A 446 7.66 20.97 5.42
C LEU A 446 7.63 22.26 6.26
N LEU A 447 7.02 22.22 7.44
CA LEU A 447 6.98 23.39 8.34
C LEU A 447 8.39 23.86 8.72
N LEU A 448 9.28 22.92 9.04
CA LEU A 448 10.66 23.24 9.42
C LEU A 448 11.52 23.68 8.23
N ALA A 449 11.27 23.13 7.04
CA ALA A 449 12.02 23.41 5.82
C ALA A 449 11.59 24.74 5.16
N THR A 450 10.37 25.20 5.40
CA THR A 450 9.86 26.48 4.87
C THR A 450 10.09 27.67 5.80
N ALA A 451 10.57 27.44 7.03
CA ALA A 451 10.96 28.52 7.93
C ALA A 451 12.09 29.37 7.34
N ASN A 452 11.93 30.69 7.40
CA ASN A 452 12.91 31.67 6.93
C ASN A 452 13.88 32.08 8.04
N GLY A 453 13.52 31.86 9.31
CA GLY A 453 14.41 32.09 10.45
C GLY A 453 13.83 31.59 11.78
N PRO A 454 14.58 31.77 12.89
CA PRO A 454 14.19 31.30 14.22
C PRO A 454 12.84 31.83 14.72
N GLN A 455 12.44 33.03 14.28
CA GLN A 455 11.17 33.67 14.61
C GLN A 455 9.95 32.90 14.10
N ASP A 456 10.10 32.13 13.01
CA ASP A 456 9.03 31.29 12.47
C ASP A 456 8.85 29.99 13.25
N LEU A 457 9.81 29.68 14.14
CA LEU A 457 9.91 28.45 14.93
C LEU A 457 9.91 28.74 16.45
N PRO A 458 8.82 29.30 16.99
CA PRO A 458 8.71 29.57 18.42
C PRO A 458 8.81 28.28 19.24
N ASP A 459 9.31 28.38 20.47
CA ASP A 459 9.50 27.22 21.36
C ASP A 459 8.21 26.41 21.58
N LEU A 460 7.04 27.07 21.57
CA LEU A 460 5.74 26.41 21.66
C LEU A 460 5.45 25.51 20.44
N LEU A 461 5.80 25.97 19.23
CA LEU A 461 5.70 25.14 18.02
C LEU A 461 6.67 23.96 18.13
N LEU A 462 7.92 24.18 18.51
CA LEU A 462 8.91 23.10 18.63
C LEU A 462 8.47 22.03 19.64
N ALA A 463 7.90 22.45 20.77
CA ALA A 463 7.33 21.54 21.77
C ALA A 463 6.12 20.77 21.21
N ALA A 464 5.22 21.43 20.48
CA ALA A 464 4.09 20.76 19.83
C ALA A 464 4.56 19.74 18.77
N LEU A 465 5.52 20.11 17.92
CA LEU A 465 6.13 19.22 16.92
C LEU A 465 6.80 18.00 17.57
N ALA A 466 7.48 18.20 18.70
CA ALA A 466 8.09 17.09 19.46
C ALA A 466 7.03 16.11 19.99
N TRP A 467 5.89 16.61 20.46
CA TRP A 467 4.76 15.77 20.88
C TRP A 467 4.10 15.03 19.72
N ILE A 468 3.90 15.69 18.57
CA ILE A 468 3.31 15.06 17.38
C ILE A 468 4.23 13.96 16.85
N HIS A 469 5.54 14.20 16.80
CA HIS A 469 6.52 13.28 16.22
C HIS A 469 6.89 12.11 17.16
N SER A 470 7.08 12.38 18.46
CA SER A 470 7.64 11.40 19.41
C SER A 470 6.74 11.07 20.59
N GLY A 471 5.57 11.70 20.72
CA GLY A 471 4.64 11.49 21.83
C GLY A 471 3.74 10.27 21.68
N THR A 472 3.72 9.60 20.53
CA THR A 472 2.72 8.58 20.15
C THR A 472 2.55 7.48 21.20
N GLU A 473 3.65 6.92 21.72
CA GLU A 473 3.58 5.81 22.69
C GLU A 473 2.95 6.25 24.02
N TYR A 474 3.31 7.43 24.50
CA TYR A 474 2.71 8.02 25.71
C TYR A 474 1.21 8.27 25.49
N LEU A 475 0.86 8.89 24.35
CA LEU A 475 -0.52 9.23 23.99
C LEU A 475 -1.41 8.00 23.78
N GLN A 476 -0.86 6.88 23.34
CA GLN A 476 -1.60 5.61 23.25
C GLN A 476 -1.96 5.04 24.63
N LYS A 477 -1.16 5.34 25.67
CA LYS A 477 -1.42 4.91 27.05
C LYS A 477 -2.44 5.81 27.75
N THR A 478 -2.67 7.04 27.27
CA THR A 478 -3.64 7.94 27.88
C THR A 478 -5.08 7.51 27.62
N LYS A 479 -5.92 7.61 28.67
CA LYS A 479 -7.34 7.26 28.60
C LYS A 479 -8.16 8.30 27.81
N TYR A 480 -7.76 9.57 27.90
CA TYR A 480 -8.47 10.71 27.32
C TYR A 480 -7.62 11.39 26.24
N PRO A 481 -8.25 11.95 25.20
CA PRO A 481 -7.55 12.75 24.19
C PRO A 481 -6.82 13.93 24.83
N GLN A 482 -5.62 14.23 24.35
CA GLN A 482 -4.80 15.33 24.83
C GLN A 482 -4.81 16.52 23.86
N ASP A 483 -4.83 17.73 24.40
CA ASP A 483 -4.60 18.96 23.63
C ASP A 483 -3.09 19.21 23.51
N VAL A 484 -2.60 19.28 22.26
CA VAL A 484 -1.20 19.52 21.95
C VAL A 484 -0.71 20.88 22.45
N LEU A 485 -1.56 21.91 22.46
CA LEU A 485 -1.18 23.25 22.92
C LEU A 485 -0.91 23.25 24.41
N THR A 486 -1.78 22.58 25.16
CA THR A 486 -1.64 22.39 26.61
C THR A 486 -0.39 21.58 26.93
N LEU A 487 -0.19 20.42 26.29
CA LEU A 487 1.00 19.59 26.49
C LEU A 487 2.31 20.34 26.16
N ALA A 488 2.33 21.09 25.06
CA ALA A 488 3.48 21.89 24.66
C ALA A 488 3.80 22.98 25.69
N ALA A 489 2.78 23.72 26.15
CA ALA A 489 2.94 24.74 27.17
C ALA A 489 3.44 24.17 28.49
N ASP A 490 2.87 23.04 28.94
CA ASP A 490 3.26 22.35 30.18
C ASP A 490 4.70 21.83 30.14
N THR A 491 5.15 21.38 28.96
CA THR A 491 6.53 20.95 28.74
C THR A 491 7.50 22.11 28.87
N LEU A 492 7.13 23.30 28.39
CA LEU A 492 7.97 24.50 28.46
C LEU A 492 8.02 25.11 29.86
N SER A 493 6.88 25.14 30.56
CA SER A 493 6.78 25.62 31.94
C SER A 493 7.33 24.63 32.97
N LYS A 494 7.67 23.41 32.55
CA LYS A 494 8.11 22.28 33.40
C LYS A 494 7.07 21.88 34.45
N THR A 495 5.79 22.17 34.21
CA THR A 495 4.68 21.73 35.08
C THR A 495 4.46 20.23 34.97
N VAL A 496 4.71 19.65 33.79
CA VAL A 496 4.61 18.22 33.52
C VAL A 496 5.94 17.69 33.01
N SER A 497 6.39 16.56 33.56
CA SER A 497 7.56 15.85 33.04
C SER A 497 7.22 15.21 31.70
N ALA A 498 7.71 15.81 30.61
CA ALA A 498 7.54 15.25 29.29
C ALA A 498 8.33 13.93 29.15
N PRO A 499 7.84 12.96 28.34
CA PRO A 499 8.57 11.73 28.05
C PRO A 499 9.98 12.01 27.53
N ARG A 500 10.91 11.08 27.77
CA ARG A 500 12.31 11.21 27.35
C ARG A 500 12.42 11.41 25.84
N GLU A 501 11.56 10.75 25.08
CA GLU A 501 11.48 10.80 23.61
C GLU A 501 11.09 12.19 23.10
N VAL A 502 10.08 12.79 23.73
CA VAL A 502 9.62 14.15 23.43
C VAL A 502 10.71 15.16 23.79
N THR A 503 11.30 15.05 24.99
CA THR A 503 12.37 15.93 25.45
C THR A 503 13.59 15.86 24.52
N PHE A 504 13.98 14.66 24.10
CA PHE A 504 15.07 14.45 23.15
C PHE A 504 14.78 15.12 21.80
N THR A 505 13.57 14.94 21.27
CA THR A 505 13.16 15.52 19.98
C THR A 505 13.09 17.04 20.05
N LEU A 506 12.57 17.59 21.14
CA LEU A 506 12.53 19.04 21.38
C LEU A 506 13.94 19.64 21.38
N ARG A 507 14.92 18.95 21.99
CA ARG A 507 16.32 19.38 21.94
C ARG A 507 16.85 19.40 20.50
N GLN A 508 16.62 18.34 19.72
CA GLN A 508 17.06 18.29 18.31
C GLN A 508 16.40 19.39 17.46
N LEU A 509 15.12 19.68 17.72
CA LEU A 509 14.39 20.76 17.05
C LEU A 509 14.95 22.14 17.39
N ARG A 510 15.34 22.37 18.65
CA ARG A 510 16.01 23.61 19.06
C ARG A 510 17.40 23.73 18.42
N GLU A 511 18.19 22.65 18.43
CA GLU A 511 19.49 22.61 17.74
C GLU A 511 19.34 22.93 16.25
N TYR A 512 18.36 22.32 15.57
CA TYR A 512 18.05 22.62 14.17
C TYR A 512 17.68 24.09 13.96
N ARG A 513 16.78 24.66 14.77
CA ARG A 513 16.44 26.08 14.71
C ARG A 513 17.67 26.96 14.87
N ASP A 514 18.55 26.63 15.81
CA ASP A 514 19.76 27.41 16.07
C ASP A 514 20.75 27.36 14.88
N THR A 515 20.74 26.29 14.07
CA THR A 515 21.52 26.26 12.81
C THR A 515 20.98 27.21 11.73
N LEU A 516 19.72 27.65 11.82
CA LEU A 516 19.13 28.64 10.92
C LEU A 516 19.49 30.08 11.32
N ALA A 517 20.12 30.30 12.48
CA ALA A 517 20.35 31.62 13.06
C ALA A 517 21.79 32.13 12.81
N ALA A 518 21.91 33.31 12.19
CA ALA A 518 22.96 34.27 12.55
C ALA A 518 22.39 35.20 13.64
N HIS A 519 22.58 34.84 14.91
CA HIS A 519 22.23 35.60 16.13
C HIS A 519 20.74 35.92 16.38
N GLY A 520 20.18 35.29 17.42
CA GLY A 520 18.94 35.74 18.07
C GLY A 520 18.18 34.60 18.75
N ARG A 521 18.26 34.51 20.09
CA ARG A 521 17.35 33.66 20.88
C ARG A 521 16.03 34.40 21.06
N SER A 522 14.92 33.79 20.65
CA SER A 522 13.58 34.23 21.06
C SER A 522 13.21 33.47 22.34
N GLU A 523 12.96 34.21 23.43
CA GLU A 523 12.46 33.62 24.68
C GLU A 523 11.02 33.12 24.53
N GLY A 524 10.68 32.08 25.31
CA GLY A 524 9.43 31.31 25.22
C GLY A 524 8.18 32.10 25.58
N ASP A 525 7.72 32.95 24.68
CA ASP A 525 6.39 33.56 24.75
C ASP A 525 5.32 32.51 24.40
N THR A 526 4.32 32.36 25.28
CA THR A 526 3.16 31.47 25.09
C THR A 526 1.87 32.27 24.87
N SER A 527 1.99 33.52 24.42
CA SER A 527 0.87 34.44 24.19
C SER A 527 -0.23 33.86 23.28
N PRO A 528 -1.48 34.35 23.40
CA PRO A 528 -2.58 33.95 22.52
C PRO A 528 -2.27 34.12 21.02
N ALA A 529 -1.43 35.10 20.66
CA ALA A 529 -0.97 35.31 19.30
C ALA A 529 -0.11 34.15 18.76
N ILE A 530 0.79 33.62 19.59
CA ILE A 530 1.65 32.47 19.23
C ILE A 530 0.83 31.19 19.14
N ARG A 531 -0.16 31.00 20.03
CA ARG A 531 -1.11 29.87 19.91
C ARG A 531 -1.90 29.92 18.60
N SER A 532 -2.35 31.10 18.19
CA SER A 532 -3.04 31.30 16.90
C SER A 532 -2.14 31.02 15.71
N LEU A 533 -0.88 31.49 15.75
CA LEU A 533 0.12 31.20 14.72
C LEU A 533 0.39 29.68 14.60
N LEU A 534 0.54 29.00 15.73
CA LEU A 534 0.75 27.55 15.79
C LEU A 534 -0.42 26.79 15.16
N CYS A 535 -1.66 27.13 15.51
CA CYS A 535 -2.84 26.49 14.90
C CYS A 535 -2.89 26.69 13.38
N LYS A 536 -2.56 27.89 12.88
CA LYS A 536 -2.48 28.16 11.43
C LYS A 536 -1.41 27.33 10.73
N GLN A 537 -0.22 27.21 11.33
CA GLN A 537 0.86 26.40 10.78
C GLN A 537 0.49 24.91 10.77
N LEU A 538 -0.09 24.38 11.85
CA LEU A 538 -0.54 22.99 11.91
C LEU A 538 -1.69 22.72 10.92
N LEU A 539 -2.63 23.65 10.75
CA LEU A 539 -3.68 23.55 9.74
C LEU A 539 -3.10 23.45 8.32
N LYS A 540 -2.08 24.27 8.01
CA LYS A 540 -1.38 24.20 6.72
C LYS A 540 -0.69 22.86 6.50
N ALA A 541 -0.13 22.27 7.55
CA ALA A 541 0.56 20.99 7.48
C ALA A 541 -0.39 19.78 7.40
N PHE A 542 -1.56 19.87 8.04
CA PHE A 542 -2.52 18.76 8.16
C PHE A 542 -3.93 19.15 7.72
N PRO A 543 -4.14 19.67 6.50
CA PRO A 543 -5.44 20.17 6.07
C PRO A 543 -6.51 19.06 6.05
N ASP A 544 -6.11 17.84 5.70
CA ASP A 544 -6.95 16.64 5.64
C ASP A 544 -7.41 16.13 7.02
N ARG A 545 -6.81 16.65 8.11
CA ARG A 545 -7.09 16.24 9.48
C ARG A 545 -7.97 17.23 10.25
N LEU A 546 -8.47 18.27 9.59
CA LEU A 546 -9.43 19.20 10.17
C LEU A 546 -10.80 18.52 10.32
N ALA A 547 -11.30 18.46 11.54
CA ALA A 547 -12.63 17.94 11.85
C ALA A 547 -13.55 19.05 12.38
N THR A 548 -14.69 19.20 11.74
CA THR A 548 -15.70 20.24 12.06
C THR A 548 -16.91 19.62 12.78
N PRO A 549 -17.67 20.41 13.57
CA PRO A 549 -18.87 19.93 14.26
C PRO A 549 -19.90 19.28 13.34
N SER A 550 -20.46 18.15 13.78
CA SER A 550 -21.59 17.46 13.16
C SER A 550 -22.44 16.80 14.26
N GLY A 551 -23.43 17.54 14.78
CA GLY A 551 -24.21 17.12 15.94
C GLY A 551 -23.33 16.99 17.20
N ASN A 552 -23.36 15.83 17.86
CA ASN A 552 -22.54 15.53 19.05
C ASN A 552 -21.18 14.91 18.74
N ALA A 553 -20.67 15.10 17.52
CA ALA A 553 -19.39 14.55 17.06
C ALA A 553 -18.69 15.55 16.13
N TYR A 554 -17.44 15.26 15.79
CA TYR A 554 -16.72 15.93 14.72
C TYR A 554 -16.65 15.03 13.49
N LYS A 555 -16.62 15.61 12.30
CA LYS A 555 -16.41 14.90 11.04
C LYS A 555 -15.21 15.44 10.30
N LEU A 556 -14.36 14.53 9.83
CA LEU A 556 -13.29 14.80 8.88
C LEU A 556 -13.83 14.90 7.45
N ALA A 557 -13.05 15.46 6.53
CA ALA A 557 -13.39 15.57 5.11
C ALA A 557 -13.66 14.21 4.43
N ASN A 558 -13.09 13.12 4.95
CA ASN A 558 -13.32 11.75 4.48
C ASN A 558 -14.51 11.05 5.17
N GLN A 559 -15.40 11.78 5.85
CA GLN A 559 -16.53 11.28 6.66
C GLN A 559 -16.20 10.50 7.92
N ASN A 560 -14.93 10.33 8.26
CA ASN A 560 -14.60 9.73 9.54
C ASN A 560 -15.15 10.59 10.68
N VAL A 561 -15.84 9.92 11.60
CA VAL A 561 -16.49 10.51 12.75
C VAL A 561 -15.55 10.40 13.95
N ILE A 562 -15.37 11.51 14.66
CA ILE A 562 -14.59 11.59 15.89
C ILE A 562 -15.54 11.98 17.02
N ARG A 563 -15.62 11.14 18.05
CA ARG A 563 -16.28 11.50 19.32
C ARG A 563 -15.23 11.88 20.34
N LEU A 564 -15.05 13.18 20.54
CA LEU A 564 -14.06 13.71 21.47
C LEU A 564 -14.63 13.68 22.89
N GLN A 565 -13.99 12.94 23.79
CA GLN A 565 -14.37 12.87 25.20
C GLN A 565 -13.57 13.91 26.01
N VAL A 566 -14.02 15.17 25.96
CA VAL A 566 -13.44 16.29 26.73
C VAL A 566 -14.55 17.04 27.47
N SER A 567 -14.19 17.71 28.58
CA SER A 567 -15.14 18.48 29.41
C SER A 567 -15.72 19.68 28.66
N GLU A 568 -14.87 20.39 27.91
CA GLU A 568 -15.23 21.55 27.10
C GLU A 568 -14.79 21.29 25.65
N PRO A 569 -15.71 20.89 24.76
CA PRO A 569 -15.37 20.61 23.37
C PRO A 569 -15.04 21.91 22.60
N PRO A 570 -13.90 22.00 21.91
CA PRO A 570 -13.58 23.16 21.08
C PRO A 570 -14.49 23.23 19.85
N TYR A 571 -14.58 24.40 19.20
CA TYR A 571 -15.42 24.55 18.00
C TYR A 571 -15.02 23.56 16.91
N ALA A 572 -13.77 23.55 16.45
CA ALA A 572 -13.24 22.53 15.56
C ALA A 572 -11.97 21.93 16.15
N ILE A 573 -11.55 20.78 15.62
CA ILE A 573 -10.29 20.14 16.02
C ILE A 573 -9.44 19.77 14.82
N LEU A 574 -8.13 19.88 15.00
CA LEU A 574 -7.16 19.25 14.13
C LEU A 574 -6.73 17.93 14.74
N ALA A 575 -7.08 16.80 14.12
CA ALA A 575 -6.83 15.46 14.66
C ALA A 575 -5.39 15.00 14.36
N LEU A 576 -4.46 15.24 15.27
CA LEU A 576 -3.02 15.03 15.04
C LEU A 576 -2.56 13.58 15.23
N SER A 577 -3.18 12.85 16.16
CA SER A 577 -2.96 11.42 16.36
C SER A 577 -4.29 10.68 16.36
N MET A 578 -4.49 9.84 15.35
CA MET A 578 -5.71 9.07 15.14
C MET A 578 -5.39 7.58 15.09
N LEU A 579 -6.24 6.78 15.72
CA LEU A 579 -6.23 5.32 15.58
C LEU A 579 -7.67 4.85 15.41
N ARG A 580 -7.90 3.96 14.46
CA ARG A 580 -9.19 3.27 14.40
C ARG A 580 -9.23 2.19 15.48
N THR A 581 -10.18 2.30 16.40
CA THR A 581 -10.42 1.30 17.44
C THR A 581 -11.84 0.79 17.31
N GLY A 582 -12.07 -0.35 16.65
CA GLY A 582 -13.39 -0.97 16.58
C GLY A 582 -13.75 -1.61 15.24
N THR A 583 -14.92 -2.25 15.21
CA THR A 583 -15.52 -2.92 14.04
C THR A 583 -16.28 -1.97 13.12
N THR A 584 -16.61 -0.76 13.57
CA THR A 584 -17.31 0.26 12.77
C THR A 584 -16.34 0.96 11.82
N LYS A 585 -16.66 0.92 10.52
CA LYS A 585 -15.78 1.43 9.45
C LYS A 585 -15.56 2.95 9.45
N SER A 586 -16.21 3.73 10.30
CA SER A 586 -16.19 5.20 10.20
C SER A 586 -15.83 5.95 11.48
N GLU A 587 -15.61 5.28 12.62
CA GLU A 587 -15.30 5.99 13.88
C GLU A 587 -13.80 5.93 14.20
N LEU A 588 -13.21 7.09 14.51
CA LEU A 588 -11.79 7.23 14.84
C LEU A 588 -11.62 7.66 16.31
N LYS A 589 -10.70 7.00 17.00
CA LYS A 589 -10.21 7.44 18.30
C LYS A 589 -9.08 8.45 18.07
N VAL A 590 -9.25 9.64 18.62
CA VAL A 590 -8.21 10.67 18.65
C VAL A 590 -7.51 10.62 20.00
N ASN A 591 -6.18 10.57 20.00
CA ASN A 591 -5.36 10.66 21.22
C ASN A 591 -4.70 12.02 21.38
N LEU A 592 -4.50 12.76 20.27
CA LEU A 592 -3.90 14.10 20.27
C LEU A 592 -4.65 14.98 19.28
N PHE A 593 -5.03 16.18 19.70
CA PHE A 593 -5.67 17.18 18.85
C PHE A 593 -5.12 18.58 19.11
N ALA A 594 -5.37 19.50 18.18
CA ALA A 594 -5.25 20.93 18.43
C ALA A 594 -6.64 21.59 18.32
N PRO A 595 -7.05 22.45 19.26
CA PRO A 595 -8.30 23.18 19.17
C PRO A 595 -8.21 24.28 18.11
N ILE A 596 -9.23 24.36 17.24
CA ILE A 596 -9.35 25.37 16.20
C ILE A 596 -10.56 26.25 16.51
N ALA A 597 -10.29 27.55 16.69
CA ALA A 597 -11.32 28.55 16.96
C ALA A 597 -12.10 28.89 15.68
N GLN A 598 -13.37 29.27 15.83
CA GLN A 598 -14.26 29.54 14.69
C GLN A 598 -13.72 30.68 13.81
N GLU A 599 -13.10 31.69 14.42
CA GLU A 599 -12.55 32.86 13.74
C GLU A 599 -11.36 32.50 12.83
N MET A 600 -10.65 31.41 13.11
CA MET A 600 -9.56 30.92 12.27
C MET A 600 -10.05 30.26 10.98
N LEU A 601 -11.30 29.77 10.98
CA LEU A 601 -11.96 29.20 9.82
C LEU A 601 -12.73 30.26 9.01
N ALA A 602 -12.99 31.42 9.63
CA ALA A 602 -13.65 32.56 9.00
C ALA A 602 -12.64 33.43 8.22
N GLY A 603 -12.18 32.94 7.06
CA GLY A 603 -11.32 33.70 6.13
C GLY A 603 -12.12 34.48 5.08
N LYS A 604 -11.76 35.77 4.88
CA LYS A 604 -12.30 36.73 3.89
C LYS A 604 -12.60 36.11 2.52
N SER A 605 -13.84 36.33 2.02
CA SER A 605 -14.39 35.86 0.73
C SER A 605 -13.76 34.58 0.20
N ALA A 606 -14.10 33.45 0.83
CA ALA A 606 -13.82 32.15 0.27
C ALA A 606 -14.54 32.03 -1.09
N GLN A 607 -13.79 31.76 -2.15
CA GLN A 607 -14.39 31.35 -3.41
C GLN A 607 -14.74 29.87 -3.25
N ALA A 608 -16.04 29.56 -3.25
CA ALA A 608 -16.49 28.19 -3.19
C ALA A 608 -16.37 27.57 -4.59
N ARG A 609 -15.59 26.49 -4.72
CA ARG A 609 -15.65 25.62 -5.89
C ARG A 609 -16.51 24.40 -5.57
N TYR A 610 -17.20 23.88 -6.57
CA TYR A 610 -18.06 22.72 -6.42
C TYR A 610 -17.44 21.52 -7.13
N GLU A 611 -17.57 20.34 -6.52
CA GLU A 611 -17.18 19.06 -7.10
C GLU A 611 -18.32 18.04 -6.95
N LEU A 612 -18.26 16.96 -7.73
CA LEU A 612 -19.12 15.80 -7.55
C LEU A 612 -18.32 14.61 -7.03
N LEU A 613 -18.79 14.01 -5.94
CA LEU A 613 -18.20 12.82 -5.34
C LEU A 613 -19.11 11.61 -5.55
N TRP A 614 -18.56 10.52 -6.08
CA TRP A 614 -19.28 9.26 -6.25
C TRP A 614 -19.43 8.51 -4.92
N ARG A 615 -20.66 8.10 -4.57
CA ARG A 615 -20.97 7.25 -3.41
C ARG A 615 -21.40 5.87 -3.84
N SER A 616 -20.47 4.92 -3.87
CA SER A 616 -20.75 3.54 -4.31
C SER A 616 -21.86 2.84 -3.50
N GLY A 617 -21.93 3.07 -2.19
CA GLY A 617 -22.99 2.46 -1.35
C GLY A 617 -24.40 3.01 -1.60
N GLN A 618 -24.53 4.14 -2.32
CA GLN A 618 -25.81 4.78 -2.64
C GLN A 618 -26.03 4.94 -4.15
N GLU A 619 -25.09 4.48 -4.98
CA GLU A 619 -25.09 4.57 -6.44
C GLU A 619 -25.46 5.96 -6.98
N ARG A 620 -24.84 7.01 -6.39
CA ARG A 620 -25.10 8.40 -6.79
C ARG A 620 -23.89 9.31 -6.62
N PHE A 621 -23.89 10.42 -7.36
CA PHE A 621 -23.09 11.60 -7.08
C PHE A 621 -23.72 12.45 -5.98
N ILE A 622 -22.88 12.96 -5.09
CA ILE A 622 -23.22 14.01 -4.14
C ILE A 622 -22.39 15.24 -4.45
N GLY A 623 -22.95 16.42 -4.18
CA GLY A 623 -22.21 17.66 -4.31
C GLY A 623 -21.19 17.82 -3.19
N VAL A 624 -20.10 18.49 -3.48
CA VAL A 624 -19.10 18.88 -2.49
C VAL A 624 -18.80 20.35 -2.72
N GLU A 625 -19.03 21.16 -1.71
CA GLU A 625 -18.60 22.54 -1.65
C GLU A 625 -17.21 22.59 -1.01
N VAL A 626 -16.24 23.05 -1.78
CA VAL A 626 -14.86 23.24 -1.35
C VAL A 626 -14.62 24.74 -1.22
N SER A 627 -14.49 25.22 0.01
CA SER A 627 -14.16 26.61 0.28
C SER A 627 -12.66 26.81 0.16
N GLU A 628 -12.20 27.73 -0.68
CA GLU A 628 -10.78 28.01 -0.86
C GLU A 628 -10.42 29.45 -0.47
N ALA A 629 -9.26 29.61 0.14
CA ALA A 629 -8.62 30.91 0.33
C ALA A 629 -7.42 31.05 -0.60
N ALA A 630 -7.38 32.17 -1.33
CA ALA A 630 -6.20 32.56 -2.07
C ALA A 630 -5.09 33.01 -1.10
N ASN A 631 -3.92 32.40 -1.21
CA ASN A 631 -2.71 32.82 -0.52
C ASN A 631 -2.04 33.97 -1.30
N ALA A 632 -1.20 34.74 -0.60
CA ALA A 632 -0.48 35.88 -1.19
C ALA A 632 0.50 35.50 -2.32
N ASP A 633 0.82 34.21 -2.47
CA ASP A 633 1.68 33.64 -3.51
C ASP A 633 0.91 33.10 -4.73
N GLY A 634 -0.42 33.26 -4.75
CA GLY A 634 -1.29 32.76 -5.82
C GLY A 634 -1.72 31.29 -5.67
N SER A 635 -1.27 30.57 -4.64
CA SER A 635 -1.76 29.23 -4.32
C SER A 635 -3.11 29.27 -3.60
N THR A 636 -3.98 28.29 -3.80
CA THR A 636 -5.25 28.17 -3.07
C THR A 636 -5.13 27.15 -1.94
N THR A 637 -5.60 27.54 -0.75
CA THR A 637 -5.71 26.62 0.40
C THR A 637 -7.17 26.22 0.58
N GLU A 638 -7.46 24.92 0.53
CA GLU A 638 -8.76 24.39 0.90
C GLU A 638 -9.02 24.61 2.40
N LEU A 639 -10.00 25.47 2.72
CA LEU A 639 -10.41 25.83 4.07
C LEU A 639 -11.43 24.84 4.64
N SER A 640 -12.36 24.37 3.82
CA SER A 640 -13.39 23.43 4.24
C SER A 640 -13.97 22.65 3.08
N ARG A 641 -14.39 21.42 3.36
CA ARG A 641 -15.06 20.52 2.43
C ARG A 641 -16.40 20.10 3.00
N LYS A 642 -17.49 20.54 2.38
CA LYS A 642 -18.85 20.26 2.84
C LYS A 642 -19.59 19.45 1.79
N GLU A 643 -20.02 18.26 2.17
CA GLU A 643 -20.92 17.48 1.31
C GLU A 643 -22.33 18.05 1.32
N ILE A 644 -22.89 18.17 0.13
CA ILE A 644 -24.22 18.68 -0.14
C ILE A 644 -25.00 17.56 -0.80
N LEU A 645 -26.02 17.07 -0.10
CA LEU A 645 -27.02 16.24 -0.73
C LEU A 645 -27.73 17.09 -1.78
N THR A 646 -27.81 16.59 -3.00
CA THR A 646 -28.39 17.34 -4.14
C THR A 646 -29.84 17.76 -3.90
N GLN A 647 -30.56 17.05 -3.03
CA GLN A 647 -31.93 17.37 -2.60
C GLN A 647 -32.01 18.51 -1.57
N GLU A 648 -30.92 18.75 -0.84
CA GLU A 648 -30.80 19.76 0.20
C GLU A 648 -29.99 20.99 -0.29
N ALA A 649 -29.56 20.98 -1.56
CA ALA A 649 -28.75 22.02 -2.17
C ALA A 649 -29.57 23.30 -2.43
N PRO A 650 -29.05 24.50 -2.09
CA PRO A 650 -29.65 25.76 -2.54
C PRO A 650 -29.75 25.84 -4.07
N PRO A 651 -30.74 26.54 -4.65
CA PRO A 651 -30.97 26.56 -6.10
C PRO A 651 -29.74 26.92 -6.94
N LYS A 652 -28.99 27.95 -6.53
CA LYS A 652 -27.75 28.37 -7.22
C LYS A 652 -26.65 27.32 -7.18
N VAL A 653 -26.51 26.64 -6.03
CA VAL A 653 -25.50 25.58 -5.86
C VAL A 653 -25.89 24.35 -6.68
N LEU A 654 -27.18 24.02 -6.71
CA LEU A 654 -27.68 22.92 -7.51
C LEU A 654 -27.43 23.15 -9.00
N GLU A 655 -27.59 24.37 -9.50
CA GLU A 655 -27.26 24.71 -10.90
C GLU A 655 -25.78 24.51 -11.21
N GLU A 656 -24.87 24.94 -10.33
CA GLU A 656 -23.43 24.70 -10.50
C GLU A 656 -23.09 23.21 -10.46
N LEU A 657 -23.69 22.45 -9.53
CA LEU A 657 -23.48 21.00 -9.45
C LEU A 657 -24.00 20.25 -10.68
N LYS A 658 -25.12 20.70 -11.28
CA LYS A 658 -25.65 20.11 -12.51
C LYS A 658 -24.67 20.25 -13.67
N LYS A 659 -24.02 21.40 -13.84
CA LYS A 659 -23.01 21.63 -14.89
C LYS A 659 -21.83 20.64 -14.83
N LEU A 660 -21.55 20.09 -13.66
CA LEU A 660 -20.44 19.14 -13.45
C LEU A 660 -20.82 17.69 -13.75
N THR A 661 -22.12 17.37 -13.87
CA THR A 661 -22.60 15.98 -13.98
C THR A 661 -22.10 15.28 -15.23
N VAL A 662 -22.09 15.98 -16.37
CA VAL A 662 -21.64 15.43 -17.66
C VAL A 662 -20.19 14.94 -17.57
N ALA A 663 -19.27 15.82 -17.16
CA ALA A 663 -17.86 15.47 -17.02
C ALA A 663 -17.64 14.34 -15.99
N ALA A 664 -18.34 14.41 -14.85
CA ALA A 664 -18.25 13.39 -13.81
C ALA A 664 -18.74 12.01 -14.28
N TRP A 665 -19.84 11.95 -15.06
CA TRP A 665 -20.33 10.71 -15.66
C TRP A 665 -19.41 10.18 -16.74
N LYS A 666 -18.85 11.04 -17.60
CA LYS A 666 -17.89 10.65 -18.65
C LYS A 666 -16.69 9.94 -18.02
N GLU A 667 -16.07 10.56 -17.02
CA GLU A 667 -14.94 9.98 -16.27
C GLU A 667 -15.32 8.66 -15.57
N LYS A 668 -16.51 8.60 -14.95
CA LYS A 668 -16.93 7.43 -14.18
C LYS A 668 -17.26 6.22 -15.05
N ILE A 669 -17.92 6.44 -16.18
CA ILE A 669 -18.28 5.39 -17.13
C ILE A 669 -17.03 4.79 -17.78
N GLU A 670 -16.05 5.61 -18.12
CA GLU A 670 -14.77 5.18 -18.69
C GLU A 670 -13.97 4.32 -17.69
N LYS A 671 -13.82 4.78 -16.45
CA LYS A 671 -13.04 4.07 -15.41
C LYS A 671 -13.61 2.70 -15.03
N GLU A 672 -14.93 2.55 -14.99
CA GLU A 672 -15.60 1.32 -14.56
C GLU A 672 -16.06 0.44 -15.73
N ASN A 673 -15.81 0.88 -16.97
CA ASN A 673 -16.25 0.24 -18.20
C ASN A 673 -17.77 -0.02 -18.23
N TRP A 674 -18.58 1.01 -17.93
CA TRP A 674 -20.04 0.92 -17.80
C TRP A 674 -20.82 1.27 -19.08
N SER A 675 -20.14 1.39 -20.23
CA SER A 675 -20.77 1.67 -21.53
C SER A 675 -21.93 0.71 -21.83
N GLY A 676 -21.77 -0.58 -21.51
CA GLY A 676 -22.80 -1.60 -21.72
C GLY A 676 -24.10 -1.45 -20.91
N ARG A 677 -24.21 -0.46 -20.01
CA ARG A 677 -25.47 -0.19 -19.27
C ARG A 677 -26.50 0.60 -20.08
N TYR A 678 -26.05 1.37 -21.07
CA TYR A 678 -26.91 2.24 -21.88
C TYR A 678 -26.67 2.06 -23.39
N LEU A 679 -25.43 1.79 -23.79
CA LEU A 679 -25.07 1.37 -25.15
C LEU A 679 -25.16 -0.15 -25.26
N THR A 680 -26.37 -0.69 -25.13
CA THR A 680 -26.61 -2.12 -25.35
C THR A 680 -26.56 -2.47 -26.83
N GLU A 681 -26.49 -3.78 -27.15
CA GLU A 681 -26.48 -4.27 -28.53
C GLU A 681 -27.66 -3.73 -29.35
N ALA A 682 -28.83 -3.53 -28.72
CA ALA A 682 -30.02 -2.98 -29.36
C ALA A 682 -29.82 -1.51 -29.78
N VAL A 683 -29.27 -0.68 -28.90
CA VAL A 683 -28.97 0.73 -29.17
C VAL A 683 -27.85 0.87 -30.19
N GLN A 684 -26.79 0.05 -30.08
CA GLN A 684 -25.71 0.04 -31.07
C GLN A 684 -26.25 -0.30 -32.47
N THR A 685 -27.09 -1.33 -32.57
CA THR A 685 -27.74 -1.70 -33.84
C THR A 685 -28.60 -0.54 -34.38
N LEU A 686 -29.34 0.16 -33.51
CA LEU A 686 -30.13 1.32 -33.91
C LEU A 686 -29.26 2.46 -34.47
N LEU A 687 -28.17 2.81 -33.78
CA LEU A 687 -27.20 3.82 -34.24
C LEU A 687 -26.57 3.42 -35.58
N THR A 688 -26.15 2.17 -35.75
CA THR A 688 -25.61 1.67 -37.02
C THR A 688 -26.63 1.83 -38.17
N LYS A 689 -27.92 1.53 -37.93
CA LYS A 689 -28.98 1.76 -38.93
C LYS A 689 -29.16 3.24 -39.24
N MET A 690 -29.15 4.11 -38.23
CA MET A 690 -29.30 5.56 -38.41
C MET A 690 -28.13 6.15 -39.22
N ARG A 691 -26.89 5.74 -38.91
CA ARG A 691 -25.68 6.10 -39.68
C ARG A 691 -25.75 5.62 -41.13
N LEU A 692 -26.19 4.38 -41.34
CA LEU A 692 -26.42 3.84 -42.69
C LEU A 692 -27.49 4.64 -43.44
N ALA A 693 -28.57 5.05 -42.77
CA ALA A 693 -29.61 5.86 -43.37
C ALA A 693 -29.08 7.22 -43.83
N ALA A 694 -28.26 7.89 -43.00
CA ALA A 694 -27.64 9.16 -43.35
C ALA A 694 -26.72 9.05 -44.57
N LYS A 695 -25.88 8.00 -44.63
CA LYS A 695 -24.99 7.76 -45.78
C LYS A 695 -25.72 7.39 -47.07
N LEU A 696 -26.70 6.48 -46.99
CA LEU A 696 -27.38 5.96 -48.18
C LEU A 696 -28.46 6.91 -48.71
N TYR A 697 -28.99 7.79 -47.86
CA TYR A 697 -30.06 8.71 -48.21
C TYR A 697 -29.74 10.16 -47.79
N PRO A 698 -28.67 10.76 -48.34
CA PRO A 698 -28.27 12.13 -48.00
C PRO A 698 -29.36 13.16 -48.33
N GLU A 699 -30.30 12.85 -49.23
CA GLU A 699 -31.44 13.70 -49.60
C GLU A 699 -32.38 14.02 -48.42
N TYR A 700 -32.39 13.22 -47.35
CA TYR A 700 -33.21 13.46 -46.18
C TYR A 700 -32.53 14.37 -45.13
N GLY A 701 -31.24 14.69 -45.29
CA GLY A 701 -30.50 15.53 -44.34
C GLY A 701 -30.47 14.96 -42.92
N LEU A 702 -30.34 13.64 -42.80
CA LEU A 702 -30.35 12.93 -41.52
C LEU A 702 -29.04 13.16 -40.74
N PRO A 703 -29.06 13.11 -39.40
CA PRO A 703 -27.84 13.23 -38.61
C PRO A 703 -26.86 12.09 -38.86
N GLU A 704 -25.57 12.41 -38.93
CA GLU A 704 -24.51 11.44 -39.23
C GLU A 704 -24.04 10.66 -37.99
N PHE A 705 -24.34 11.15 -36.78
CA PHE A 705 -23.86 10.58 -35.51
C PHE A 705 -22.33 10.49 -35.45
N ASN A 706 -21.68 11.58 -35.88
CA ASN A 706 -20.26 11.78 -35.73
C ASN A 706 -19.89 12.06 -34.26
N ASP A 707 -18.59 12.23 -33.96
CA ASP A 707 -18.14 12.42 -32.58
C ASP A 707 -18.74 13.67 -31.91
N GLU A 708 -18.99 14.74 -32.66
CA GLU A 708 -19.63 15.96 -32.16
C GLU A 708 -21.11 15.72 -31.82
N ASP A 709 -21.86 15.04 -32.69
CA ASP A 709 -23.25 14.66 -32.44
C ASP A 709 -23.36 13.75 -31.21
N MET A 710 -22.44 12.78 -31.09
CA MET A 710 -22.41 11.84 -29.98
C MET A 710 -22.06 12.53 -28.65
N GLU A 711 -21.25 13.60 -28.69
CA GLU A 711 -20.97 14.43 -27.52
C GLU A 711 -22.22 15.20 -27.09
N ILE A 712 -22.97 15.82 -28.02
CA ILE A 712 -24.23 16.50 -27.72
C ILE A 712 -25.26 15.54 -27.09
N ILE A 713 -25.41 14.34 -27.67
CA ILE A 713 -26.31 13.30 -27.15
C ILE A 713 -25.90 12.88 -25.73
N PHE A 714 -24.60 12.71 -25.48
CA PHE A 714 -24.10 12.31 -24.18
C PHE A 714 -24.29 13.42 -23.14
N ASP A 715 -24.06 14.67 -23.52
CA ASP A 715 -24.29 15.84 -22.68
C ASP A 715 -25.75 15.88 -22.21
N GLU A 716 -26.73 15.76 -23.12
CA GLU A 716 -28.15 15.71 -22.76
C GLU A 716 -28.51 14.47 -21.92
N PHE A 717 -27.84 13.34 -22.18
CA PHE A 717 -28.05 12.11 -21.45
C PHE A 717 -27.65 12.23 -19.98
N ALA A 718 -26.48 12.81 -19.72
CA ALA A 718 -25.90 12.94 -18.39
C ALA A 718 -26.31 14.24 -17.66
N ASP A 719 -26.79 15.26 -18.39
CA ASP A 719 -27.06 16.59 -17.82
C ASP A 719 -28.05 16.53 -16.65
N GLY A 720 -27.59 17.12 -15.55
CA GLY A 720 -28.30 17.22 -14.28
C GLY A 720 -28.67 15.88 -13.64
N LYS A 721 -28.07 14.76 -14.07
CA LYS A 721 -28.30 13.43 -13.48
C LYS A 721 -27.28 13.12 -12.41
N PHE A 722 -27.78 12.70 -11.25
CA PHE A 722 -26.92 12.36 -10.11
C PHE A 722 -26.99 10.89 -9.74
N LEU A 723 -28.03 10.14 -10.14
CA LEU A 723 -28.21 8.74 -9.75
C LEU A 723 -27.86 7.79 -10.89
N LEU A 724 -27.25 6.65 -10.56
CA LEU A 724 -26.92 5.61 -11.53
C LEU A 724 -28.14 5.07 -12.26
N ARG A 725 -29.25 4.91 -11.55
CA ARG A 725 -30.50 4.41 -12.13
C ARG A 725 -31.04 5.30 -13.25
N ASP A 726 -30.65 6.58 -13.28
CA ASP A 726 -31.08 7.54 -14.30
C ASP A 726 -30.22 7.43 -15.57
N ILE A 727 -29.05 6.78 -15.48
CA ILE A 727 -28.14 6.47 -16.59
C ILE A 727 -28.45 5.05 -17.08
N ASN A 728 -29.41 4.94 -17.99
CA ASN A 728 -29.95 3.68 -18.48
C ASN A 728 -30.25 3.71 -19.99
N GLU A 729 -30.49 2.54 -20.56
CA GLU A 729 -30.81 2.34 -21.98
C GLU A 729 -32.02 3.17 -22.44
N ASP A 730 -33.15 3.10 -21.73
CA ASP A 730 -34.40 3.76 -22.14
C ASP A 730 -34.21 5.27 -22.32
N ARG A 731 -33.51 5.91 -21.38
CA ARG A 731 -33.22 7.35 -21.48
C ARG A 731 -32.33 7.66 -22.67
N TYR A 732 -31.22 6.93 -22.83
CA TYR A 732 -30.26 7.16 -23.90
C TYR A 732 -30.90 6.94 -25.27
N ARG A 733 -31.67 5.84 -25.42
CA ARG A 733 -32.41 5.53 -26.64
C ARG A 733 -33.40 6.62 -27.01
N ASN A 734 -34.16 7.15 -26.04
CA ASN A 734 -35.11 8.23 -26.32
C ASN A 734 -34.43 9.48 -26.86
N ILE A 735 -33.26 9.85 -26.32
CA ILE A 735 -32.48 11.02 -26.78
C ILE A 735 -31.96 10.78 -28.20
N VAL A 736 -31.41 9.59 -28.49
CA VAL A 736 -30.97 9.22 -29.84
C VAL A 736 -32.13 9.26 -30.84
N GLU A 737 -33.29 8.74 -30.46
CA GLU A 737 -34.51 8.73 -31.28
C GLU A 737 -35.07 10.14 -31.53
N ASP A 738 -35.01 11.01 -30.52
CA ASP A 738 -35.39 12.42 -30.64
C ASP A 738 -34.41 13.19 -31.53
N TYR A 739 -33.11 12.98 -31.35
CA TYR A 739 -32.05 13.58 -32.16
C TYR A 739 -32.15 13.17 -33.64
N PHE A 740 -32.46 11.89 -33.91
CA PHE A 740 -32.72 11.40 -35.27
C PHE A 740 -33.99 11.99 -35.91
N GLY A 741 -35.00 12.28 -35.08
CA GLY A 741 -36.33 12.70 -35.51
C GLY A 741 -37.34 11.55 -35.48
N LYS A 742 -38.23 11.58 -34.47
CA LYS A 742 -39.26 10.55 -34.23
C LYS A 742 -40.15 10.21 -35.43
N SER A 743 -40.41 11.16 -36.32
CA SER A 743 -41.22 10.94 -37.53
C SER A 743 -40.56 9.98 -38.53
N MET A 744 -39.22 9.92 -38.54
CA MET A 744 -38.46 9.09 -39.47
C MET A 744 -38.23 7.66 -38.97
N LEU A 745 -38.52 7.36 -37.71
CA LEU A 745 -38.29 6.02 -37.12
C LEU A 745 -39.12 4.92 -37.80
N ALA A 746 -40.37 5.23 -38.16
CA ALA A 746 -41.22 4.27 -38.88
C ALA A 746 -40.66 3.96 -40.27
N TRP A 747 -40.09 4.96 -40.94
CA TRP A 747 -39.39 4.77 -42.21
C TRP A 747 -38.09 3.98 -42.01
N LEU A 748 -37.28 4.32 -41.01
CA LEU A 748 -36.03 3.62 -40.68
C LEU A 748 -36.27 2.12 -40.45
N GLY A 749 -37.28 1.78 -39.66
CA GLY A 749 -37.64 0.37 -39.39
C GLY A 749 -38.15 -0.39 -40.62
N LYS A 750 -38.74 0.31 -41.60
CA LYS A 750 -39.16 -0.30 -42.88
C LYS A 750 -37.96 -0.51 -43.82
N THR A 751 -37.06 0.45 -43.87
CA THR A 751 -35.89 0.47 -44.77
C THR A 751 -34.79 -0.46 -44.29
N PHE A 752 -34.57 -0.52 -42.97
CA PHE A 752 -33.61 -1.37 -42.27
C PHE A 752 -34.32 -2.26 -41.24
N PRO A 753 -35.07 -3.28 -41.70
CA PRO A 753 -35.89 -4.13 -40.85
C PRO A 753 -35.07 -4.99 -39.89
N ASP A 754 -35.66 -5.36 -38.75
CA ASP A 754 -35.05 -6.30 -37.79
C ASP A 754 -35.21 -7.76 -38.21
N HIS A 755 -36.25 -8.06 -38.99
CA HIS A 755 -36.59 -9.43 -39.37
C HIS A 755 -36.98 -9.52 -40.83
N PHE A 756 -36.53 -10.60 -41.48
CA PHE A 756 -37.01 -11.07 -42.76
C PHE A 756 -38.04 -12.19 -42.55
N ILE A 757 -39.20 -12.08 -43.19
CA ILE A 757 -40.21 -13.14 -43.18
C ILE A 757 -39.89 -14.11 -44.31
N LEU A 758 -39.48 -15.31 -43.95
CA LEU A 758 -39.16 -16.39 -44.88
C LEU A 758 -40.46 -16.93 -45.53
N PRO A 759 -40.38 -17.56 -46.72
CA PRO A 759 -41.54 -18.12 -47.41
C PRO A 759 -42.35 -19.13 -46.59
N ASN A 760 -41.71 -19.78 -45.63
CA ASN A 760 -42.33 -20.72 -44.70
C ASN A 760 -42.99 -20.05 -43.47
N GLY A 761 -43.06 -18.72 -43.44
CA GLY A 761 -43.63 -17.93 -42.35
C GLY A 761 -42.69 -17.72 -41.15
N LYS A 762 -41.51 -18.34 -41.12
CA LYS A 762 -40.53 -18.12 -40.04
C LYS A 762 -39.86 -16.76 -40.18
N ARG A 763 -39.34 -16.25 -39.07
CA ARG A 763 -38.60 -14.99 -39.01
C ARG A 763 -37.10 -15.26 -38.91
N ALA A 764 -36.33 -14.70 -39.83
CA ALA A 764 -34.87 -14.62 -39.74
C ALA A 764 -34.49 -13.22 -39.29
N ARG A 765 -33.62 -13.08 -38.28
CA ARG A 765 -33.17 -11.77 -37.78
C ARG A 765 -32.07 -11.22 -38.70
N TYR A 766 -32.15 -9.93 -39.03
CA TYR A 766 -31.02 -9.22 -39.64
C TYR A 766 -29.99 -8.89 -38.56
N SER A 767 -28.73 -9.19 -38.83
CA SER A 767 -27.58 -8.70 -38.05
C SER A 767 -26.93 -7.55 -38.83
N TYR A 768 -26.72 -6.42 -38.17
CA TYR A 768 -26.01 -5.26 -38.71
C TYR A 768 -24.71 -5.13 -37.91
N GLN A 769 -23.57 -5.28 -38.57
CA GLN A 769 -22.26 -5.27 -37.91
C GLN A 769 -21.35 -4.27 -38.61
N GLU A 770 -20.75 -3.36 -37.87
CA GLU A 770 -19.67 -2.51 -38.37
C GLU A 770 -18.42 -3.37 -38.58
N VAL A 771 -17.82 -3.30 -39.77
CA VAL A 771 -16.62 -4.07 -40.16
C VAL A 771 -15.64 -3.09 -40.80
N ALA A 772 -14.36 -3.18 -40.45
CA ALA A 772 -13.35 -2.34 -41.10
C ALA A 772 -13.29 -2.66 -42.59
N THR A 773 -13.19 -1.63 -43.44
CA THR A 773 -13.19 -1.77 -44.91
C THR A 773 -12.06 -2.68 -45.44
N ASP A 774 -11.01 -2.94 -44.64
CA ASP A 774 -9.86 -3.77 -44.96
C ASP A 774 -9.75 -5.08 -44.14
N GLU A 775 -10.74 -5.43 -43.32
CA GLU A 775 -10.67 -6.64 -42.48
C GLU A 775 -10.80 -7.94 -43.31
N MET A 776 -9.86 -8.86 -43.08
CA MET A 776 -9.88 -10.21 -43.66
C MET A 776 -10.50 -11.21 -42.67
N LEU A 777 -11.74 -11.64 -42.92
CA LEU A 777 -12.34 -12.78 -42.23
C LEU A 777 -12.13 -14.06 -43.03
N GLY A 778 -11.31 -14.98 -42.51
CA GLY A 778 -11.09 -16.29 -43.15
C GLY A 778 -10.30 -16.26 -44.46
N GLY A 779 -9.51 -15.20 -44.71
CA GLY A 779 -8.67 -15.08 -45.91
C GLY A 779 -9.36 -14.51 -47.15
N GLN A 780 -10.58 -13.96 -47.00
CA GLN A 780 -11.29 -13.23 -48.06
C GLN A 780 -11.66 -11.83 -47.57
N ALA A 781 -11.60 -10.84 -48.49
CA ALA A 781 -12.08 -9.49 -48.24
C ALA A 781 -13.57 -9.54 -47.89
N VAL A 782 -13.96 -8.94 -46.76
CA VAL A 782 -15.37 -8.84 -46.40
C VAL A 782 -15.98 -7.75 -47.28
N GLU A 783 -16.79 -8.15 -48.26
CA GLU A 783 -17.67 -7.19 -48.95
C GLU A 783 -18.58 -6.55 -47.91
N SER A 784 -18.34 -5.29 -47.59
CA SER A 784 -19.22 -4.45 -46.79
C SER A 784 -19.69 -3.29 -47.66
N ALA A 785 -20.95 -2.88 -47.47
CA ALA A 785 -21.44 -1.65 -48.07
C ALA A 785 -21.28 -0.55 -47.02
N GLU A 786 -20.48 0.46 -47.32
CA GLU A 786 -20.26 1.63 -46.44
C GLU A 786 -19.70 1.31 -45.03
N GLY A 787 -18.95 0.19 -44.90
CA GLY A 787 -18.36 -0.25 -43.64
C GLY A 787 -19.31 -1.04 -42.73
N VAL A 788 -20.49 -1.44 -43.23
CA VAL A 788 -21.44 -2.29 -42.49
C VAL A 788 -21.75 -3.56 -43.27
N LEU A 789 -21.63 -4.68 -42.58
CA LEU A 789 -22.04 -5.99 -43.04
C LEU A 789 -23.46 -6.27 -42.52
N VAL A 790 -24.37 -6.61 -43.44
CA VAL A 790 -25.73 -7.04 -43.08
C VAL A 790 -25.92 -8.51 -43.42
N GLU A 791 -26.30 -9.30 -42.43
CA GLU A 791 -26.51 -10.74 -42.59
C GLU A 791 -27.92 -11.18 -42.18
N ILE A 792 -28.44 -12.21 -42.83
CA ILE A 792 -29.57 -13.00 -42.33
C ILE A 792 -29.14 -14.43 -42.09
N SER A 793 -29.33 -14.90 -40.85
CA SER A 793 -29.00 -16.27 -40.46
C SER A 793 -30.28 -17.11 -40.36
N ALA A 794 -30.33 -18.21 -41.10
CA ALA A 794 -31.40 -19.20 -40.98
C ALA A 794 -30.87 -20.59 -41.35
N ARG A 795 -31.62 -21.62 -40.98
CA ARG A 795 -31.25 -22.98 -41.36
C ARG A 795 -31.36 -23.16 -42.87
N ILE A 796 -30.53 -24.04 -43.40
CA ILE A 796 -30.51 -24.35 -44.82
C ILE A 796 -31.88 -24.77 -45.37
N GLU A 797 -32.69 -25.52 -44.61
CA GLU A 797 -34.07 -25.87 -45.00
C GLU A 797 -34.99 -24.66 -45.16
N ASP A 798 -34.72 -23.59 -44.40
CA ASP A 798 -35.53 -22.38 -44.37
C ASP A 798 -35.24 -21.47 -45.58
N PHE A 799 -34.05 -21.59 -46.19
CA PHE A 799 -33.66 -20.87 -47.40
C PHE A 799 -33.98 -21.60 -48.72
N MET A 800 -34.41 -22.86 -48.68
CA MET A 800 -34.59 -23.69 -49.89
C MET A 800 -35.53 -23.11 -50.95
N GLN A 801 -36.46 -22.22 -50.55
CA GLN A 801 -37.41 -21.56 -51.44
C GLN A 801 -36.95 -20.19 -51.96
N LEU A 802 -35.77 -19.71 -51.53
CA LEU A 802 -35.24 -18.39 -51.89
C LEU A 802 -34.14 -18.49 -52.96
N ARG A 803 -34.12 -17.54 -53.89
CA ARG A 803 -33.15 -17.47 -55.00
C ARG A 803 -32.62 -16.04 -55.14
N GLY A 804 -31.48 -15.93 -55.79
CA GLY A 804 -30.84 -14.67 -56.12
C GLY A 804 -30.11 -14.00 -54.96
N GLU A 805 -29.72 -12.75 -55.22
CA GLU A 805 -29.22 -11.83 -54.21
C GLU A 805 -30.36 -11.29 -53.36
N HIS A 806 -30.09 -11.02 -52.09
CA HIS A 806 -30.99 -10.29 -51.21
C HIS A 806 -30.53 -8.85 -51.05
N LYS A 807 -31.45 -7.90 -51.18
CA LYS A 807 -31.16 -6.48 -50.99
C LYS A 807 -32.24 -5.81 -50.16
N ILE A 808 -31.81 -4.88 -49.32
CA ILE A 808 -32.68 -3.97 -48.56
C ILE A 808 -32.32 -2.52 -48.90
N ALA A 809 -32.96 -1.55 -48.24
CA ALA A 809 -32.75 -0.12 -48.49
C ALA A 809 -32.88 0.27 -49.97
N ASP A 810 -34.04 -0.02 -50.56
CA ASP A 810 -34.36 0.26 -51.98
C ASP A 810 -33.34 -0.30 -52.98
N GLY A 811 -32.70 -1.42 -52.63
CA GLY A 811 -31.70 -2.08 -53.46
C GLY A 811 -30.27 -1.57 -53.28
N LYS A 812 -30.06 -0.56 -52.41
CA LYS A 812 -28.74 0.04 -52.15
C LYS A 812 -27.83 -0.85 -51.30
N LEU A 813 -28.40 -1.73 -50.47
CA LEU A 813 -27.64 -2.55 -49.54
C LEU A 813 -27.83 -4.05 -49.83
N LYS A 814 -26.73 -4.77 -50.11
CA LYS A 814 -26.74 -6.24 -50.22
C LYS A 814 -26.77 -6.88 -48.84
N VAL A 815 -27.44 -8.01 -48.73
CA VAL A 815 -27.54 -8.80 -47.50
C VAL A 815 -26.93 -10.18 -47.73
N ARG A 816 -26.02 -10.58 -46.85
CA ARG A 816 -25.38 -11.89 -46.89
C ARG A 816 -26.27 -12.94 -46.21
N TYR A 817 -26.38 -14.10 -46.83
CA TYR A 817 -27.00 -15.27 -46.23
C TYR A 817 -25.97 -16.03 -45.40
N ASP A 818 -26.25 -16.23 -44.13
CA ASP A 818 -25.52 -17.13 -43.23
C ASP A 818 -26.32 -18.43 -43.08
N ILE A 819 -25.88 -19.45 -43.81
CA ILE A 819 -26.61 -20.71 -43.97
C ILE A 819 -26.23 -21.64 -42.82
N LEU A 820 -27.20 -21.92 -41.95
CA LEU A 820 -27.00 -22.72 -40.75
C LEU A 820 -27.39 -24.19 -40.96
N ALA A 821 -26.67 -25.09 -40.29
CA ALA A 821 -27.07 -26.48 -40.14
C ALA A 821 -28.28 -26.62 -39.19
N PRO A 822 -28.91 -27.82 -39.10
CA PRO A 822 -30.01 -28.05 -38.15
C PRO A 822 -29.67 -27.76 -36.68
N ASN A 823 -28.38 -27.79 -36.32
CA ASN A 823 -27.90 -27.44 -34.98
C ASN A 823 -27.47 -25.96 -34.84
N PHE A 824 -27.86 -25.08 -35.77
CA PHE A 824 -27.57 -23.64 -35.78
C PHE A 824 -26.08 -23.26 -35.93
N ARG A 825 -25.23 -24.17 -36.41
CA ARG A 825 -23.85 -23.81 -36.80
C ARG A 825 -23.80 -23.31 -38.23
N THR A 826 -23.05 -22.23 -38.48
CA THR A 826 -22.74 -21.75 -39.82
C THR A 826 -22.05 -22.85 -40.63
N ILE A 827 -22.58 -23.11 -41.82
CA ILE A 827 -21.99 -24.02 -42.80
C ILE A 827 -21.32 -23.23 -43.91
N GLN A 828 -22.06 -22.27 -44.46
CA GLN A 828 -21.63 -21.48 -45.62
C GLN A 828 -22.23 -20.08 -45.49
N LYS A 829 -21.45 -19.08 -45.88
CA LYS A 829 -21.93 -17.73 -46.11
C LYS A 829 -21.93 -17.43 -47.61
N THR A 830 -22.99 -16.80 -48.13
CA THR A 830 -23.11 -16.47 -49.56
C THR A 830 -23.90 -15.19 -49.78
N TRP A 831 -23.60 -14.45 -50.83
CA TRP A 831 -24.37 -13.27 -51.27
C TRP A 831 -25.46 -13.61 -52.29
N ASP A 832 -25.35 -14.77 -52.94
CA ASP A 832 -26.32 -15.27 -53.90
C ASP A 832 -26.68 -16.72 -53.58
N LEU A 833 -27.96 -16.96 -53.32
CA LEU A 833 -28.47 -18.30 -53.09
C LEU A 833 -28.49 -19.13 -54.38
N THR A 834 -28.63 -18.53 -55.55
CA THR A 834 -28.65 -19.26 -56.84
C THR A 834 -27.33 -19.98 -57.07
N GLY A 835 -26.22 -19.25 -56.98
CA GLY A 835 -24.88 -19.82 -57.08
C GLY A 835 -24.61 -20.88 -56.01
N PHE A 836 -25.08 -20.68 -54.78
CA PHE A 836 -24.96 -21.68 -53.71
C PHE A 836 -25.69 -22.98 -54.05
N TRP A 837 -26.96 -22.92 -54.46
CA TRP A 837 -27.75 -24.11 -54.79
C TRP A 837 -27.18 -24.87 -56.00
N GLN A 838 -26.63 -24.17 -56.99
CA GLN A 838 -26.08 -24.77 -58.20
C GLN A 838 -24.69 -25.38 -58.00
N ASN A 839 -23.79 -24.69 -57.29
CA ASN A 839 -22.37 -25.02 -57.30
C ASN A 839 -21.87 -25.62 -55.97
N THR A 840 -22.43 -25.22 -54.83
CA THR A 840 -21.88 -25.55 -53.49
C THR A 840 -22.76 -26.52 -52.70
N TYR A 841 -24.07 -26.51 -52.94
CA TYR A 841 -25.03 -27.33 -52.18
C TYR A 841 -24.76 -28.83 -52.26
N ALA A 842 -24.31 -29.34 -53.41
CA ALA A 842 -24.05 -30.78 -53.59
C ALA A 842 -23.00 -31.32 -52.61
N GLU A 843 -21.94 -30.55 -52.37
CA GLU A 843 -20.87 -30.89 -51.43
C GLU A 843 -21.35 -30.78 -49.98
N VAL A 844 -21.95 -29.65 -49.63
CA VAL A 844 -22.53 -29.40 -48.30
C VAL A 844 -23.58 -30.46 -47.95
N ARG A 845 -24.43 -30.85 -48.90
CA ARG A 845 -25.44 -31.89 -48.73
C ARG A 845 -24.82 -33.24 -48.38
N LYS A 846 -23.70 -33.62 -49.00
CA LYS A 846 -23.01 -34.89 -48.72
C LYS A 846 -22.54 -34.94 -47.27
N GLU A 847 -21.98 -33.84 -46.77
CA GLU A 847 -21.55 -33.71 -45.38
C GLU A 847 -22.75 -33.75 -44.41
N LEU A 848 -23.79 -32.94 -44.68
CA LEU A 848 -24.96 -32.84 -43.81
C LEU A 848 -25.79 -34.12 -43.77
N ARG A 849 -25.88 -34.87 -44.89
CA ARG A 849 -26.58 -36.16 -44.92
C ARG A 849 -25.91 -37.19 -44.02
N GLY A 850 -24.59 -37.15 -43.89
CA GLY A 850 -23.84 -38.00 -42.97
C GLY A 850 -24.06 -37.63 -41.50
N ARG A 851 -24.03 -36.33 -41.17
CA ARG A 851 -24.20 -35.84 -39.78
C ARG A 851 -25.65 -35.79 -39.31
N TYR A 852 -26.60 -35.55 -40.20
CA TYR A 852 -28.03 -35.37 -39.91
C TYR A 852 -28.90 -36.24 -40.84
N PRO A 853 -28.84 -37.58 -40.72
CA PRO A 853 -29.50 -38.50 -41.64
C PRO A 853 -31.04 -38.47 -41.58
N LYS A 854 -31.60 -37.94 -40.49
CA LYS A 854 -33.06 -37.82 -40.28
C LYS A 854 -33.68 -36.58 -40.93
N HIS A 855 -32.87 -35.64 -41.42
CA HIS A 855 -33.37 -34.43 -42.08
C HIS A 855 -33.54 -34.66 -43.59
N PRO A 856 -34.58 -34.07 -44.22
CA PRO A 856 -34.79 -34.19 -45.66
C PRO A 856 -33.76 -33.35 -46.43
N TRP A 857 -32.90 -34.03 -47.20
CA TRP A 857 -31.88 -33.42 -48.05
C TRP A 857 -32.19 -33.68 -49.53
N PRO A 858 -33.05 -32.87 -50.18
CA PRO A 858 -33.47 -33.10 -51.56
C PRO A 858 -32.28 -33.09 -52.53
N GLU A 859 -32.32 -33.93 -53.57
CA GLU A 859 -31.28 -33.94 -54.62
C GLU A 859 -31.23 -32.65 -55.43
N LYS A 860 -32.40 -32.02 -55.57
CA LYS A 860 -32.55 -30.73 -56.24
C LYS A 860 -33.33 -29.81 -55.32
N VAL A 861 -32.71 -28.68 -55.00
CA VAL A 861 -33.37 -27.56 -54.34
C VAL A 861 -33.73 -26.63 -55.49
N ILE A 862 -34.91 -26.88 -56.08
CA ILE A 862 -35.31 -26.52 -57.46
C ILE A 862 -34.44 -27.22 -58.52
#